data_AF-A0AAW7DLU2-F1
#
_entry.id   AF-A0AAW7DLU2-F1
#
_cell.length_a   1.000
_cell.length_b   1.000
_cell.length_c   1.000
_cell.angle_alpha   90.00
_cell.angle_beta   90.00
_cell.angle_gamma   90.00
#
_symmetry.space_group_name_H-M   'P 1'
#
loop_
_entity.id
_entity.type
_entity.pdbx_description
1 polymer ?
#
loop_
_entity_poly.entity_id
_entity_poly.type
_entity_poly.pdbx_seq_one_letter_code
_entity_poly.pdbx_strand_id
1 'polypeptide(L)'
;MANVITDPVIVEVKQLLNTWTDRGRLGTQYPQTDFTISGVYLPAGNSLTVKVETLINPTDGAKPMIVLGTPGRDSEEWNLPEFTLNEGVNTISPQLTGKMVYIRYISGNKTPSGKVKISFENTTEYIKHPLYIQGTTTVDDFINQMKEAPAEVDAVMTDNKYSILVFPSVSILKFLLPGDKQYSPNNIDFLLKLYERIMKISWDGMGLSDSDPNPLHHLPSADNRLFVTESRKPLVGATMNATNYRIMVTNLDPQIKKMLSPTELYGNPWGVAHEYGHLMQQNNVKPNSMREVSVNYYVVNVKEVFDKELGRSPFIRKNKSYWDNMIDELSHPKEEPNYWKSSADDMFSFFDQLRVIFGNDIFRVLSRIVREQGNQNLDLSLDDGKKYNLLSKLIEITGYDLRYIFEKWGMLNSLNPYYKESINRLIEERNIQPSSYDEVFYLVTPYSTPNPLPVLPLPLQGIKTYTNTDLQPTNELDSKNKYCNYESKTGDFKDKRDGKIYPYKTYGNKDWFMTNLNYADSESIAVPTDLTGQVYGKYYFIASGKNVCPSGWSLSTSSDWKNLISFVKQNYELSDSQTIASLKCGGDRDKVTDGLWGKGLGSYSEQELINKVGFNMLPAGLYDSNIAGYETKEDELGSGARFKTEYWYVQNFDKYTDVTSRNNRNSRHSSSVRCVRTSINANNVQSKANFEIEIINENN
;
A
#
# COMPACT_ATOMS: atom_id res chain seq x y z
N MET A 1 -0.79 25.03 20.86
CA MET A 1 -0.99 26.49 20.82
C MET A 1 0.38 27.10 20.66
N ALA A 2 0.64 27.82 19.57
CA ALA A 2 1.85 28.61 19.42
C ALA A 2 1.44 30.09 19.55
N ASN A 3 1.64 30.68 20.73
CA ASN A 3 1.62 32.14 20.87
C ASN A 3 3.00 32.63 20.40
N VAL A 4 3.16 32.80 19.09
CA VAL A 4 4.46 33.04 18.44
C VAL A 4 5.00 34.47 18.64
N ILE A 5 4.31 35.31 19.42
CA ILE A 5 4.61 36.74 19.53
C ILE A 5 5.15 37.09 20.93
N THR A 6 6.19 36.37 21.37
CA THR A 6 7.00 36.78 22.53
C THR A 6 8.43 37.06 22.10
N ASP A 7 9.17 37.80 22.91
CA ASP A 7 10.62 37.90 22.80
C ASP A 7 11.26 37.45 24.12
N PRO A 8 12.04 36.35 24.15
CA PRO A 8 12.36 35.43 23.04
C PRO A 8 11.13 34.71 22.45
N VAL A 9 11.27 34.11 21.25
CA VAL A 9 10.20 33.28 20.67
C VAL A 9 10.07 32.00 21.50
N ILE A 10 8.85 31.70 21.95
CA ILE A 10 8.56 30.53 22.77
C ILE A 10 7.40 29.75 22.12
N VAL A 11 7.57 28.44 21.96
CA VAL A 11 6.57 27.56 21.37
C VAL A 11 6.31 26.37 22.28
N GLU A 12 5.04 26.16 22.65
CA GLU A 12 4.61 24.91 23.27
C GLU A 12 4.18 23.91 22.20
N VAL A 13 4.85 22.76 22.16
CA VAL A 13 4.65 21.72 21.16
C VAL A 13 4.17 20.46 21.85
N LYS A 14 2.96 20.01 21.48
CA LYS A 14 2.47 18.68 21.82
C LYS A 14 3.06 17.66 20.85
N GLN A 15 3.32 16.46 21.34
CA GLN A 15 3.68 15.33 20.50
C GLN A 15 2.52 15.04 19.54
N LEU A 16 2.83 14.82 18.27
CA LEU A 16 1.87 14.49 17.22
C LEU A 16 1.94 13.00 16.85
N LEU A 17 0.89 12.46 16.26
CA LEU A 17 0.94 11.13 15.65
C LEU A 17 1.85 11.20 14.42
N ASN A 18 2.75 10.24 14.26
CA ASN A 18 3.55 10.15 13.04
C ASN A 18 2.64 10.00 11.81
N THR A 19 2.77 10.94 10.87
CA THR A 19 1.97 10.97 9.63
C THR A 19 2.13 9.72 8.76
N TRP A 20 3.23 8.99 8.87
CA TRP A 20 3.41 7.69 8.20
C TRP A 20 2.46 6.62 8.75
N THR A 21 2.10 6.71 10.04
CA THR A 21 1.10 5.84 10.66
C THR A 21 -0.28 6.10 10.06
N ASP A 22 -0.66 7.37 9.88
CA ASP A 22 -1.91 7.75 9.22
C ASP A 22 -1.93 7.34 7.75
N ARG A 23 -0.84 7.59 7.01
CA ARG A 23 -0.69 7.13 5.63
C ARG A 23 -0.90 5.61 5.51
N GLY A 24 -0.26 4.84 6.38
CA GLY A 24 -0.41 3.38 6.41
C GLY A 24 -1.84 2.94 6.70
N ARG A 25 -2.49 3.56 7.71
CA ARG A 25 -3.90 3.30 8.07
C ARG A 25 -4.87 3.64 6.95
N LEU A 26 -4.69 4.79 6.32
CA LEU A 26 -5.57 5.31 5.28
C LEU A 26 -5.28 4.68 3.90
N GLY A 27 -4.18 3.95 3.77
CA GLY A 27 -3.72 3.36 2.51
C GLY A 27 -3.37 4.40 1.45
N THR A 28 -3.01 5.63 1.85
CA THR A 28 -2.76 6.75 0.94
C THR A 28 -1.33 6.75 0.38
N GLN A 29 -1.11 7.46 -0.71
CA GLN A 29 0.17 7.43 -1.44
C GLN A 29 1.28 8.15 -0.67
N TYR A 30 0.99 9.33 -0.16
CA TYR A 30 1.97 10.17 0.54
C TYR A 30 1.44 10.64 1.91
N PRO A 31 2.31 10.82 2.91
CA PRO A 31 1.94 11.44 4.17
C PRO A 31 1.71 12.94 4.01
N GLN A 32 0.83 13.50 4.84
CA GLN A 32 0.71 14.96 5.07
C GLN A 32 1.82 15.44 6.02
N THR A 33 2.02 16.76 6.21
CA THR A 33 3.08 17.24 7.11
C THR A 33 2.72 17.09 8.59
N ASP A 34 3.70 16.76 9.41
CA ASP A 34 3.64 16.75 10.88
C ASP A 34 4.49 17.90 11.49
N PHE A 35 4.84 18.91 10.68
CA PHE A 35 5.71 20.02 11.09
C PHE A 35 4.95 21.09 11.85
N THR A 36 5.42 21.47 13.04
CA THR A 36 4.96 22.63 13.80
C THR A 36 5.73 23.88 13.37
N ILE A 37 5.02 24.98 13.12
CA ILE A 37 5.60 26.27 12.76
C ILE A 37 6.31 26.84 13.99
N SER A 38 7.58 27.24 13.85
CA SER A 38 8.34 27.84 14.95
C SER A 38 8.16 29.36 15.05
N GLY A 39 7.86 30.04 13.93
CA GLY A 39 7.92 31.50 13.83
C GLY A 39 9.30 32.05 13.44
N VAL A 40 10.28 31.18 13.21
CA VAL A 40 11.68 31.56 13.11
C VAL A 40 12.28 31.22 11.74
N TYR A 41 13.09 32.14 11.23
CA TYR A 41 14.03 31.96 10.12
C TYR A 41 15.46 32.07 10.65
N LEU A 42 16.32 31.12 10.28
CA LEU A 42 17.73 31.11 10.61
C LEU A 42 18.53 31.69 9.43
N PRO A 43 19.18 32.87 9.58
CA PRO A 43 20.03 33.45 8.56
C PRO A 43 21.25 32.58 8.23
N ALA A 44 21.77 32.75 7.01
CA ALA A 44 23.02 32.12 6.61
C ALA A 44 24.18 32.60 7.51
N GLY A 45 25.03 31.67 7.95
CA GLY A 45 26.19 31.92 8.80
C GLY A 45 25.89 31.94 10.30
N ASN A 46 24.63 31.95 10.72
CA ASN A 46 24.25 31.97 12.14
C ASN A 46 24.05 30.56 12.70
N SER A 47 24.47 30.34 13.95
CA SER A 47 24.03 29.21 14.78
C SER A 47 22.63 29.46 15.34
N LEU A 48 21.94 28.40 15.77
CA LEU A 48 20.63 28.50 16.42
C LEU A 48 20.68 27.86 17.82
N THR A 49 20.48 28.68 18.84
CA THR A 49 20.41 28.25 20.24
C THR A 49 18.96 28.11 20.69
N VAL A 50 18.58 26.91 21.12
CA VAL A 50 17.24 26.60 21.63
C VAL A 50 17.31 25.92 22.98
N LYS A 51 16.39 26.28 23.89
CA LYS A 51 16.20 25.61 25.17
C LYS A 51 14.93 24.77 25.11
N VAL A 52 15.03 23.49 25.47
CA VAL A 52 13.90 22.57 25.61
C VAL A 52 13.58 22.37 27.08
N GLU A 53 12.30 22.51 27.42
CA GLU A 53 11.75 22.21 28.74
C GLU A 53 10.63 21.18 28.56
N THR A 54 10.80 19.98 29.12
CA THR A 54 9.76 18.93 29.07
C THR A 54 8.62 19.29 30.01
N LEU A 55 7.42 19.49 29.44
CA LEU A 55 6.20 19.80 30.21
C LEU A 55 5.43 18.52 30.58
N ILE A 56 5.39 17.55 29.65
CA ILE A 56 4.79 16.23 29.84
C ILE A 56 5.73 15.22 29.20
N ASN A 57 6.15 14.23 29.98
CA ASN A 57 7.04 13.17 29.49
C ASN A 57 6.30 12.28 28.46
N PRO A 58 6.89 12.02 27.29
CA PRO A 58 6.34 11.09 26.33
C PRO A 58 6.48 9.66 26.83
N THR A 59 5.45 8.84 26.62
CA THR A 59 5.44 7.43 27.00
C THR A 59 6.37 6.56 26.15
N ASP A 60 6.78 7.04 24.97
CA ASP A 60 7.64 6.33 24.03
C ASP A 60 9.09 6.86 24.00
N GLY A 61 9.42 7.81 24.88
CA GLY A 61 10.76 8.39 24.95
C GLY A 61 11.16 9.24 23.73
N ALA A 62 10.21 9.59 22.85
CA ALA A 62 10.50 10.42 21.68
C ALA A 62 11.04 11.79 22.08
N LYS A 63 11.90 12.37 21.25
CA LYS A 63 12.47 13.70 21.46
C LYS A 63 12.00 14.68 20.39
N PRO A 64 11.84 15.97 20.73
CA PRO A 64 11.57 16.98 19.72
C PRO A 64 12.80 17.20 18.83
N MET A 65 12.56 17.66 17.61
CA MET A 65 13.57 17.92 16.60
C MET A 65 13.35 19.29 15.97
N ILE A 66 14.43 19.95 15.57
CA ILE A 66 14.38 21.07 14.62
C ILE A 66 14.49 20.53 13.21
N VAL A 67 13.62 20.99 12.31
CA VAL A 67 13.67 20.73 10.88
C VAL A 67 14.07 22.02 10.18
N LEU A 68 15.14 21.99 9.37
CA LEU A 68 15.66 23.18 8.67
C LEU A 68 15.30 23.16 7.19
N GLY A 69 14.61 24.22 6.76
CA GLY A 69 14.20 24.44 5.38
C GLY A 69 12.72 24.18 5.14
N THR A 70 12.23 24.62 3.98
CA THR A 70 10.84 24.45 3.55
C THR A 70 10.79 23.36 2.46
N PRO A 71 9.98 22.30 2.61
CA PRO A 71 9.99 21.18 1.69
C PRO A 71 9.45 21.62 0.32
N GLY A 72 10.18 21.37 -0.77
CA GLY A 72 9.81 21.83 -2.12
C GLY A 72 10.15 23.29 -2.44
N ARG A 73 10.84 24.02 -1.55
CA ARG A 73 11.14 25.45 -1.74
C ARG A 73 12.40 25.70 -2.56
N ASP A 74 13.52 25.13 -2.15
CA ASP A 74 14.84 25.35 -2.77
C ASP A 74 15.25 24.23 -3.76
N SER A 75 14.58 23.09 -3.67
CA SER A 75 14.73 21.89 -4.51
C SER A 75 13.39 21.14 -4.54
N GLU A 76 13.27 20.10 -5.38
CA GLU A 76 12.09 19.22 -5.33
C GLU A 76 12.06 18.30 -4.09
N GLU A 77 13.11 18.35 -3.26
CA GLU A 77 13.29 17.49 -2.11
C GLU A 77 12.28 17.78 -1.01
N TRP A 78 11.80 16.69 -0.41
CA TRP A 78 10.91 16.69 0.74
C TRP A 78 11.62 16.27 2.03
N ASN A 79 12.78 15.61 1.91
CA ASN A 79 13.57 15.16 3.04
C ASN A 79 14.51 16.30 3.47
N LEU A 80 14.25 16.85 4.65
CA LEU A 80 14.95 18.01 5.17
C LEU A 80 15.89 17.61 6.30
N PRO A 81 16.99 18.35 6.55
CA PRO A 81 17.84 18.15 7.71
C PRO A 81 17.04 18.26 9.02
N GLU A 82 17.16 17.24 9.87
CA GLU A 82 16.51 17.19 11.19
C GLU A 82 17.57 17.07 12.30
N PHE A 83 17.41 17.84 13.38
CA PHE A 83 18.33 17.89 14.52
C PHE A 83 17.59 17.52 15.79
N THR A 84 17.95 16.39 16.40
CA THR A 84 17.33 15.94 17.66
C THR A 84 17.75 16.86 18.80
N LEU A 85 16.78 17.30 19.60
CA LEU A 85 17.02 18.13 20.77
C LEU A 85 16.97 17.30 22.06
N ASN A 86 17.83 17.64 23.01
CA ASN A 86 17.79 17.11 24.37
C ASN A 86 17.13 18.13 25.32
N GLU A 87 16.71 17.67 26.50
CA GLU A 87 16.31 18.55 27.59
C GLU A 87 17.43 19.57 27.89
N GLY A 88 17.07 20.84 28.11
CA GLY A 88 18.02 21.92 28.33
C GLY A 88 18.45 22.63 27.04
N VAL A 89 19.64 23.22 27.06
CA VAL A 89 20.15 24.06 25.97
C VAL A 89 20.79 23.21 24.88
N ASN A 90 20.43 23.50 23.63
CA ASN A 90 20.95 22.89 22.43
C ASN A 90 21.44 23.99 21.48
N THR A 91 22.53 23.73 20.78
CA THR A 91 23.04 24.64 19.75
C THR A 91 23.14 23.87 18.44
N ILE A 92 22.48 24.38 17.41
CA ILE A 92 22.58 23.87 16.05
C ILE A 92 23.62 24.71 15.31
N SER A 93 24.55 24.01 14.64
CA SER A 93 25.69 24.64 13.96
C SER A 93 25.26 25.65 12.89
N PRO A 94 26.13 26.62 12.56
CA PRO A 94 25.90 27.55 11.48
C PRO A 94 25.52 26.90 10.16
N GLN A 95 24.52 27.48 9.49
CA GLN A 95 24.07 27.01 8.17
C GLN A 95 24.67 27.86 7.06
N LEU A 96 25.15 27.23 5.98
CA LEU A 96 25.71 27.98 4.84
C LEU A 96 24.68 28.79 4.05
N THR A 97 23.39 28.47 4.23
CA THR A 97 22.26 29.13 3.57
C THR A 97 21.17 29.37 4.60
N GLY A 98 20.41 30.46 4.44
CA GLY A 98 19.33 30.77 5.36
C GLY A 98 18.12 29.85 5.16
N LYS A 99 17.47 29.47 6.25
CA LYS A 99 16.42 28.44 6.26
C LYS A 99 15.28 28.80 7.22
N MET A 100 14.06 28.52 6.79
CA MET A 100 12.91 28.46 7.70
C MET A 100 13.14 27.35 8.73
N VAL A 101 12.72 27.58 9.97
CA VAL A 101 12.86 26.63 11.08
C VAL A 101 11.48 26.06 11.40
N TYR A 102 11.36 24.74 11.44
CA TYR A 102 10.16 24.05 11.93
C TYR A 102 10.52 23.15 13.10
N ILE A 103 9.52 22.77 13.88
CA ILE A 103 9.66 21.82 14.99
C ILE A 103 8.91 20.55 14.63
N ARG A 104 9.55 19.39 14.79
CA ARG A 104 8.92 18.08 14.63
C ARG A 104 9.00 17.33 15.94
N TYR A 105 7.85 16.93 16.49
CA TYR A 105 7.79 16.14 17.71
C TYR A 105 6.70 15.10 17.56
N ILE A 106 7.09 13.87 17.24
CA ILE A 106 6.16 12.81 16.81
C ILE A 106 6.28 11.56 17.69
N SER A 107 5.18 10.82 17.79
CA SER A 107 5.16 9.50 18.43
C SER A 107 5.37 8.40 17.40
N GLY A 108 6.25 7.46 17.70
CA GLY A 108 6.39 6.21 16.94
C GLY A 108 5.26 5.21 17.23
N ASN A 109 4.54 5.43 18.33
CA ASN A 109 3.35 4.68 18.73
C ASN A 109 2.07 5.38 18.27
N LYS A 110 0.92 4.70 18.39
CA LYS A 110 -0.38 5.24 17.94
C LYS A 110 -0.94 6.36 18.82
N THR A 111 -0.42 6.57 20.03
CA THR A 111 -1.01 7.53 20.99
C THR A 111 0.04 8.52 21.48
N PRO A 112 0.04 9.75 20.92
CA PRO A 112 0.91 10.82 21.39
C PRO A 112 0.57 11.25 22.81
N SER A 113 1.58 11.50 23.63
CA SER A 113 1.40 11.87 25.05
C SER A 113 2.33 12.98 25.53
N GLY A 114 3.46 13.20 24.85
CA GLY A 114 4.45 14.19 25.24
C GLY A 114 4.04 15.63 24.99
N LYS A 115 4.64 16.55 25.73
CA LYS A 115 4.53 18.00 25.51
C LYS A 115 5.82 18.68 25.95
N VAL A 116 6.34 19.57 25.12
CA VAL A 116 7.55 20.35 25.40
C VAL A 116 7.30 21.84 25.20
N LYS A 117 8.12 22.66 25.85
CA LYS A 117 8.27 24.07 25.56
C LYS A 117 9.65 24.28 24.95
N ILE A 118 9.71 25.00 23.84
CA ILE A 118 10.94 25.33 23.13
C ILE A 118 11.07 26.85 23.10
N SER A 119 12.18 27.36 23.65
CA SER A 119 12.52 28.77 23.68
C SER A 119 13.72 29.03 22.78
N PHE A 120 13.64 30.04 21.92
CA PHE A 120 14.74 30.47 21.05
C PHE A 120 15.50 31.60 21.75
N GLU A 121 16.62 31.28 22.40
CA GLU A 121 17.18 32.11 23.49
C GLU A 121 17.90 33.39 23.01
N ASN A 122 18.56 33.36 21.84
CA ASN A 122 19.34 34.49 21.35
C ASN A 122 18.66 35.15 20.14
N THR A 123 18.04 36.31 20.37
CA THR A 123 17.25 37.03 19.35
C THR A 123 18.09 37.60 18.21
N THR A 124 19.42 37.65 18.34
CA THR A 124 20.33 38.06 17.26
C THR A 124 20.68 36.92 16.30
N GLU A 125 20.44 35.66 16.70
CA GLU A 125 20.74 34.49 15.89
C GLU A 125 19.68 34.23 14.82
N TYR A 126 18.49 34.78 14.97
CA TYR A 126 17.34 34.45 14.13
C TYR A 126 16.45 35.66 13.80
N ILE A 127 15.60 35.49 12.79
CA ILE A 127 14.61 36.48 12.36
C ILE A 127 13.22 35.90 12.57
N LYS A 128 12.27 36.69 13.08
CA LYS A 128 10.85 36.31 13.11
C LYS A 128 10.30 36.42 11.69
N HIS A 129 9.85 35.32 11.11
CA HIS A 129 9.25 35.37 9.77
C HIS A 129 7.82 35.90 9.85
N PRO A 130 7.28 36.51 8.77
CA PRO A 130 5.88 36.92 8.76
C PRO A 130 4.96 35.71 8.96
N LEU A 131 4.02 35.80 9.91
CA LEU A 131 3.14 34.70 10.29
C LEU A 131 1.70 35.17 10.52
N TYR A 132 0.81 34.70 9.65
CA TYR A 132 -0.63 34.83 9.81
C TYR A 132 -1.22 33.57 10.42
N ILE A 133 -1.83 33.71 11.60
CA ILE A 133 -2.63 32.66 12.24
C ILE A 133 -4.09 33.12 12.22
N GLN A 134 -4.96 32.32 11.59
CA GLN A 134 -6.40 32.60 11.54
C GLN A 134 -6.97 32.84 12.95
N GLY A 135 -7.71 33.94 13.10
CA GLY A 135 -8.31 34.34 14.38
C GLY A 135 -7.34 34.98 15.39
N THR A 136 -6.05 35.07 15.08
CA THR A 136 -5.02 35.66 15.96
C THR A 136 -4.29 36.84 15.34
N THR A 137 -3.74 36.68 14.13
CA THR A 137 -2.98 37.75 13.46
C THR A 137 -3.93 38.63 12.64
N THR A 138 -3.87 39.95 12.76
CA THR A 138 -4.63 40.84 11.87
C THR A 138 -3.96 40.91 10.48
N VAL A 139 -4.73 41.25 9.45
CA VAL A 139 -4.18 41.41 8.09
C VAL A 139 -3.15 42.55 8.04
N ASP A 140 -3.41 43.65 8.74
CA ASP A 140 -2.50 44.79 8.79
C ASP A 140 -1.17 44.44 9.50
N ASP A 141 -1.23 43.70 10.61
CA ASP A 141 -0.02 43.22 11.30
C ASP A 141 0.80 42.30 10.39
N PHE A 142 0.14 41.39 9.66
CA PHE A 142 0.83 40.50 8.74
C PHE A 142 1.47 41.25 7.57
N ILE A 143 0.80 42.29 7.04
CA ILE A 143 1.37 43.18 6.03
C ILE A 143 2.60 43.92 6.58
N ASN A 144 2.55 44.41 7.82
CA ASN A 144 3.68 45.10 8.44
C ASN A 144 4.86 44.15 8.65
N GLN A 145 4.61 42.93 9.16
CA GLN A 145 5.65 41.89 9.26
C GLN A 145 6.30 41.60 7.90
N MET A 146 5.52 41.48 6.82
CA MET A 146 6.05 41.26 5.47
C MET A 146 6.87 42.43 4.91
N LYS A 147 6.61 43.66 5.34
CA LYS A 147 7.38 44.84 4.94
C LYS A 147 8.70 44.95 5.71
N GLU A 148 8.71 44.51 6.96
CA GLU A 148 9.89 44.55 7.85
C GLU A 148 10.84 43.38 7.61
N ALA A 149 10.32 42.21 7.20
CA ALA A 149 11.13 41.03 6.96
C ALA A 149 12.00 41.17 5.69
N PRO A 150 13.23 40.63 5.69
CA PRO A 150 14.06 40.54 4.48
C PRO A 150 13.38 39.75 3.36
N ALA A 151 13.69 40.08 2.10
CA ALA A 151 13.00 39.52 0.93
C ALA A 151 13.17 37.99 0.77
N GLU A 152 14.24 37.42 1.31
CA GLU A 152 14.52 35.98 1.32
C GLU A 152 13.72 35.20 2.38
N VAL A 153 13.10 35.89 3.34
CA VAL A 153 12.27 35.29 4.39
C VAL A 153 10.85 35.11 3.87
N ASP A 154 10.44 33.86 3.72
CA ASP A 154 9.09 33.53 3.27
C ASP A 154 8.07 33.78 4.38
N ALA A 155 6.85 34.14 4.00
CA ALA A 155 5.72 34.35 4.89
C ALA A 155 4.87 33.07 5.01
N VAL A 156 4.29 32.85 6.18
CA VAL A 156 3.50 31.65 6.49
C VAL A 156 2.07 32.04 6.86
N MET A 157 1.08 31.34 6.30
CA MET A 157 -0.34 31.47 6.66
C MET A 157 -0.87 30.11 7.12
N THR A 158 -1.63 30.08 8.22
CA THR A 158 -2.17 28.83 8.77
C THR A 158 -3.46 29.05 9.56
N ASP A 159 -4.32 28.04 9.55
CA ASP A 159 -5.46 27.90 10.45
C ASP A 159 -5.12 27.10 11.74
N ASN A 160 -3.84 26.73 11.92
CA ASN A 160 -3.29 25.88 12.98
C ASN A 160 -3.79 24.43 13.02
N LYS A 161 -4.63 23.98 12.08
CA LYS A 161 -5.24 22.65 12.10
C LYS A 161 -5.15 21.89 10.78
N TYR A 162 -5.46 22.52 9.66
CA TYR A 162 -5.61 21.89 8.36
C TYR A 162 -4.49 22.25 7.39
N SER A 163 -4.06 23.52 7.36
CA SER A 163 -3.16 23.99 6.30
C SER A 163 -1.97 24.82 6.79
N ILE A 164 -0.85 24.71 6.08
CA ILE A 164 0.33 25.57 6.18
C ILE A 164 0.68 26.04 4.77
N LEU A 165 0.50 27.32 4.49
CA LEU A 165 0.80 27.93 3.21
C LEU A 165 2.06 28.78 3.34
N VAL A 166 3.11 28.48 2.58
CA VAL A 166 4.42 29.16 2.64
C VAL A 166 4.75 29.79 1.30
N PHE A 167 4.78 31.12 1.26
CA PHE A 167 4.97 31.87 0.03
C PHE A 167 5.86 33.10 0.27
N PRO A 168 6.60 33.57 -0.75
CA PRO A 168 7.25 34.87 -0.69
C PRO A 168 6.25 35.99 -0.40
N SER A 169 6.65 36.97 0.40
CA SER A 169 5.85 38.17 0.66
C SER A 169 5.38 38.84 -0.63
N VAL A 170 6.22 38.87 -1.67
CA VAL A 170 5.90 39.45 -2.98
C VAL A 170 4.72 38.74 -3.68
N SER A 171 4.60 37.43 -3.54
CA SER A 171 3.51 36.65 -4.15
C SER A 171 2.20 36.89 -3.42
N ILE A 172 2.23 36.92 -2.08
CA ILE A 172 1.06 37.21 -1.24
C ILE A 172 0.55 38.64 -1.50
N LEU A 173 1.47 39.61 -1.50
CA LEU A 173 1.19 41.03 -1.79
C LEU A 173 0.73 41.27 -3.23
N LYS A 174 0.92 40.33 -4.15
CA LYS A 174 0.49 40.45 -5.55
C LYS A 174 -0.82 39.74 -5.85
N PHE A 175 -1.03 38.53 -5.32
CA PHE A 175 -2.12 37.65 -5.72
C PHE A 175 -3.22 37.45 -4.68
N LEU A 176 -2.94 37.65 -3.39
CA LEU A 176 -3.91 37.45 -2.31
C LEU A 176 -4.42 38.78 -1.74
N LEU A 177 -3.52 39.71 -1.46
CA LEU A 177 -3.88 40.97 -0.80
C LEU A 177 -4.49 42.03 -1.74
N PRO A 178 -4.02 42.25 -2.98
CA PRO A 178 -4.67 43.18 -3.91
C PRO A 178 -5.96 42.61 -4.49
N GLY A 179 -6.06 41.28 -4.53
CA GLY A 179 -6.90 40.54 -5.47
C GLY A 179 -7.99 39.72 -4.80
N ASP A 180 -8.96 40.40 -4.21
CA ASP A 180 -10.37 40.28 -4.59
C ASP A 180 -11.20 41.34 -3.87
N LYS A 181 -11.82 42.28 -4.59
CA LYS A 181 -12.75 43.23 -3.93
C LYS A 181 -13.94 42.50 -3.30
N GLN A 182 -14.25 41.29 -3.77
CA GLN A 182 -15.40 40.51 -3.30
C GLN A 182 -15.23 39.99 -1.87
N TYR A 183 -14.03 39.58 -1.46
CA TYR A 183 -13.81 38.92 -0.16
C TYR A 183 -12.94 39.74 0.80
N SER A 184 -12.45 40.90 0.37
CA SER A 184 -11.65 41.81 1.20
C SER A 184 -12.48 42.36 2.36
N PRO A 185 -11.91 42.51 3.58
CA PRO A 185 -10.51 42.23 3.96
C PRO A 185 -10.24 40.77 4.35
N ASN A 186 -11.22 39.87 4.28
CA ASN A 186 -11.15 38.50 4.81
C ASN A 186 -10.51 37.48 3.84
N ASN A 187 -9.71 37.95 2.87
CA ASN A 187 -9.17 37.11 1.79
C ASN A 187 -8.33 35.93 2.32
N ILE A 188 -7.49 36.16 3.34
CA ILE A 188 -6.62 35.12 3.91
C ILE A 188 -7.45 34.06 4.64
N ASP A 189 -8.40 34.49 5.47
CA ASP A 189 -9.28 33.58 6.20
C ASP A 189 -10.15 32.75 5.26
N PHE A 190 -10.67 33.37 4.21
CA PHE A 190 -11.46 32.67 3.21
C PHE A 190 -10.59 31.68 2.41
N LEU A 191 -9.34 32.05 2.06
CA LEU A 191 -8.41 31.14 1.42
C LEU A 191 -8.14 29.89 2.27
N LEU A 192 -7.80 30.07 3.55
CA LEU A 192 -7.55 28.94 4.47
C LEU A 192 -8.78 28.04 4.62
N LYS A 193 -9.99 28.63 4.68
CA LYS A 193 -11.25 27.89 4.67
C LYS A 193 -11.47 27.10 3.37
N LEU A 194 -11.07 27.62 2.21
CA LEU A 194 -11.15 26.86 0.96
C LEU A 194 -10.24 25.62 0.97
N TYR A 195 -9.00 25.74 1.47
CA TYR A 195 -8.12 24.57 1.66
C TYR A 195 -8.74 23.54 2.62
N GLU A 196 -9.27 23.99 3.77
CA GLU A 196 -10.02 23.12 4.69
C GLU A 196 -11.21 22.42 3.99
N ARG A 197 -12.00 23.16 3.19
CA ARG A 197 -13.14 22.60 2.44
C ARG A 197 -12.70 21.53 1.44
N ILE A 198 -11.63 21.79 0.68
CA ILE A 198 -11.06 20.82 -0.27
C ILE A 198 -10.67 19.52 0.46
N MET A 199 -10.00 19.62 1.60
CA MET A 199 -9.60 18.47 2.41
C MET A 199 -10.83 17.70 2.94
N LYS A 200 -11.80 18.41 3.54
CA LYS A 200 -13.01 17.79 4.11
C LYS A 200 -13.88 17.10 3.06
N ILE A 201 -14.07 17.71 1.89
CA ILE A 201 -14.82 17.10 0.78
C ILE A 201 -14.08 15.85 0.27
N SER A 202 -12.74 15.90 0.19
CA SER A 202 -11.94 14.74 -0.20
C SER A 202 -12.04 13.60 0.83
N TRP A 203 -12.02 13.91 2.13
CA TRP A 203 -12.19 12.92 3.19
C TRP A 203 -13.58 12.27 3.19
N ASP A 204 -14.63 13.06 3.00
CA ASP A 204 -16.00 12.54 2.83
C ASP A 204 -16.10 11.65 1.58
N GLY A 205 -15.51 12.08 0.48
CA GLY A 205 -15.42 11.30 -0.77
C GLY A 205 -14.61 10.01 -0.63
N MET A 206 -13.73 9.90 0.37
CA MET A 206 -13.04 8.67 0.74
C MET A 206 -13.82 7.82 1.76
N GLY A 207 -14.93 8.32 2.28
CA GLY A 207 -15.75 7.69 3.31
C GLY A 207 -15.08 7.72 4.67
N LEU A 208 -14.49 8.86 5.05
CA LEU A 208 -13.89 9.08 6.37
C LEU A 208 -14.80 9.94 7.27
N SER A 209 -14.91 9.56 8.55
CA SER A 209 -15.67 10.27 9.57
C SER A 209 -15.21 9.85 10.98
N ASP A 210 -15.06 10.80 11.90
CA ASP A 210 -14.71 10.49 13.31
C ASP A 210 -15.82 9.75 14.05
N SER A 211 -17.05 9.76 13.51
CA SER A 211 -18.19 9.01 14.06
C SER A 211 -18.28 7.57 13.55
N ASP A 212 -17.40 7.15 12.63
CA ASP A 212 -17.43 5.80 12.09
C ASP A 212 -17.08 4.76 13.18
N PRO A 213 -17.80 3.63 13.29
CA PRO A 213 -17.45 2.60 14.27
C PRO A 213 -16.12 1.89 13.96
N ASN A 214 -15.67 1.88 12.70
CA ASN A 214 -14.40 1.30 12.30
C ASN A 214 -13.29 2.37 12.33
N PRO A 215 -12.27 2.26 13.22
CA PRO A 215 -11.18 3.25 13.31
C PRO A 215 -10.34 3.42 12.04
N LEU A 216 -10.38 2.46 11.10
CA LEU A 216 -9.77 2.59 9.77
C LEU A 216 -10.45 3.68 8.92
N HIS A 217 -11.60 4.18 9.35
CA HIS A 217 -12.40 5.17 8.65
C HIS A 217 -12.52 6.48 9.41
N HIS A 218 -11.81 6.66 10.52
CA HIS A 218 -11.70 7.97 11.16
C HIS A 218 -10.89 8.94 10.31
N LEU A 219 -11.12 10.24 10.50
CA LEU A 219 -10.39 11.27 9.78
C LEU A 219 -8.87 11.13 10.03
N PRO A 220 -8.01 11.72 9.17
CA PRO A 220 -6.61 11.87 9.50
C PRO A 220 -6.45 12.62 10.83
N SER A 221 -5.34 12.38 11.54
CA SER A 221 -5.02 13.14 12.74
C SER A 221 -5.13 14.64 12.45
N ALA A 222 -5.90 15.36 13.26
CA ALA A 222 -6.21 16.77 13.04
C ALA A 222 -4.99 17.71 13.15
N ASP A 223 -3.82 17.18 13.47
CA ASP A 223 -2.56 17.93 13.52
C ASP A 223 -1.66 17.67 12.30
N ASN A 224 -2.00 16.66 11.48
CA ASN A 224 -1.38 16.41 10.19
C ASN A 224 -1.99 17.37 9.17
N ARG A 225 -1.15 18.22 8.57
CA ARG A 225 -1.58 19.38 7.79
C ARG A 225 -1.20 19.26 6.32
N LEU A 226 -1.96 19.91 5.47
CA LEU A 226 -1.58 20.17 4.10
C LEU A 226 -0.54 21.30 4.05
N PHE A 227 0.68 20.96 3.64
CA PHE A 227 1.73 21.95 3.39
C PHE A 227 1.72 22.36 1.91
N VAL A 228 1.74 23.66 1.64
CA VAL A 228 1.77 24.20 0.27
C VAL A 228 2.88 25.24 0.17
N THR A 229 3.73 25.13 -0.84
CA THR A 229 4.81 26.12 -1.06
C THR A 229 4.96 26.55 -2.52
N GLU A 230 5.42 27.78 -2.72
CA GLU A 230 6.02 28.22 -3.98
C GLU A 230 7.48 27.77 -4.08
N SER A 231 7.87 27.16 -5.20
CA SER A 231 9.26 26.75 -5.46
C SER A 231 10.10 27.90 -6.04
N ARG A 232 11.33 28.09 -5.55
CA ARG A 232 12.37 28.97 -6.18
C ARG A 232 12.93 28.35 -7.46
N LYS A 233 12.76 27.04 -7.65
CA LYS A 233 13.28 26.30 -8.80
C LYS A 233 12.15 26.00 -9.79
N PRO A 234 12.37 26.19 -11.10
CA PRO A 234 11.44 25.70 -12.12
C PRO A 234 11.26 24.19 -11.97
N LEU A 235 10.02 23.73 -12.16
CA LEU A 235 9.70 22.31 -12.22
C LEU A 235 9.90 21.80 -13.65
N VAL A 236 10.63 20.70 -13.80
CA VAL A 236 10.87 20.11 -15.13
C VAL A 236 9.68 19.24 -15.50
N GLY A 237 8.91 19.65 -16.53
CA GLY A 237 7.79 18.87 -17.06
C GLY A 237 6.50 18.92 -16.25
N ALA A 238 6.38 19.79 -15.24
CA ALA A 238 5.17 19.99 -14.46
C ALA A 238 5.00 21.47 -14.04
N THR A 239 3.80 21.87 -13.64
CA THR A 239 3.56 23.21 -13.06
C THR A 239 3.34 23.16 -11.55
N MET A 240 2.93 22.00 -11.05
CA MET A 240 2.68 21.69 -9.66
C MET A 240 3.07 20.23 -9.45
N ASN A 241 3.43 19.84 -8.23
CA ASN A 241 3.44 18.43 -7.87
C ASN A 241 3.15 18.24 -6.38
N ALA A 242 2.79 17.02 -6.01
CA ALA A 242 2.63 16.57 -4.64
C ALA A 242 3.52 15.36 -4.34
N THR A 243 4.09 15.35 -3.15
CA THR A 243 4.91 14.24 -2.64
C THR A 243 4.82 14.22 -1.12
N ASN A 244 5.66 13.43 -0.44
CA ASN A 244 5.74 13.40 1.02
C ASN A 244 5.70 14.81 1.61
N TYR A 245 4.73 15.00 2.52
CA TYR A 245 4.51 16.19 3.33
C TYR A 245 3.92 17.43 2.62
N ARG A 246 3.95 17.53 1.28
CA ARG A 246 3.73 18.83 0.62
C ARG A 246 3.17 18.80 -0.80
N ILE A 247 2.50 19.90 -1.15
CA ILE A 247 2.26 20.37 -2.52
C ILE A 247 3.24 21.52 -2.81
N MET A 248 3.85 21.53 -3.99
CA MET A 248 4.61 22.70 -4.45
C MET A 248 4.10 23.18 -5.81
N VAL A 249 4.24 24.48 -6.04
CA VAL A 249 3.87 25.15 -7.29
C VAL A 249 5.08 25.90 -7.86
N THR A 250 5.23 25.88 -9.18
CA THR A 250 6.27 26.66 -9.87
C THR A 250 6.03 28.16 -9.70
N ASN A 251 7.10 28.97 -9.70
CA ASN A 251 7.06 30.44 -9.54
C ASN A 251 6.57 31.19 -10.78
N LEU A 252 5.54 30.67 -11.44
CA LEU A 252 4.87 31.32 -12.57
C LEU A 252 3.57 31.96 -12.10
N ASP A 253 3.41 33.25 -12.38
CA ASP A 253 2.25 34.06 -12.00
C ASP A 253 0.89 33.34 -12.16
N PRO A 254 0.57 32.67 -13.31
CA PRO A 254 -0.73 32.00 -13.46
C PRO A 254 -0.92 30.83 -12.51
N GLN A 255 0.15 30.16 -12.08
CA GLN A 255 0.08 29.01 -11.18
C GLN A 255 0.02 29.46 -9.72
N ILE A 256 0.81 30.49 -9.35
CA ILE A 256 0.71 31.12 -8.03
C ILE A 256 -0.69 31.68 -7.79
N LYS A 257 -1.29 32.33 -8.82
CA LYS A 257 -2.66 32.84 -8.74
C LYS A 257 -3.68 31.75 -8.38
N LYS A 258 -3.55 30.55 -8.93
CA LYS A 258 -4.45 29.41 -8.61
C LYS A 258 -4.34 28.93 -7.15
N MET A 259 -3.21 29.18 -6.50
CA MET A 259 -2.97 28.79 -5.10
C MET A 259 -3.39 29.85 -4.10
N LEU A 260 -3.23 31.12 -4.47
CA LEU A 260 -3.37 32.25 -3.56
C LEU A 260 -4.65 33.08 -3.77
N SER A 261 -5.30 33.03 -4.93
CA SER A 261 -6.52 33.80 -5.18
C SER A 261 -7.77 33.01 -4.75
N PRO A 262 -8.57 33.50 -3.79
CA PRO A 262 -9.80 32.80 -3.38
C PRO A 262 -10.81 32.64 -4.51
N THR A 263 -10.99 33.63 -5.39
CA THR A 263 -11.89 33.51 -6.55
C THR A 263 -11.45 32.46 -7.54
N GLU A 264 -10.16 32.41 -7.88
CA GLU A 264 -9.65 31.39 -8.80
C GLU A 264 -9.77 30.00 -8.20
N LEU A 265 -9.40 29.84 -6.92
CA LEU A 265 -9.46 28.55 -6.23
C LEU A 265 -10.91 28.05 -6.06
N TYR A 266 -11.83 28.93 -5.64
CA TYR A 266 -13.23 28.57 -5.45
C TYR A 266 -13.94 28.34 -6.78
N GLY A 267 -13.62 29.16 -7.80
CA GLY A 267 -14.19 29.05 -9.13
C GLY A 267 -13.69 27.84 -9.92
N ASN A 268 -12.43 27.44 -9.74
CA ASN A 268 -11.81 26.29 -10.39
C ASN A 268 -10.77 25.60 -9.48
N PRO A 269 -11.20 24.69 -8.60
CA PRO A 269 -10.33 24.05 -7.62
C PRO A 269 -9.36 23.01 -8.20
N TRP A 270 -9.36 22.81 -9.53
CA TRP A 270 -8.67 21.69 -10.19
C TRP A 270 -7.21 21.57 -9.77
N GLY A 271 -6.43 22.66 -9.78
CA GLY A 271 -5.00 22.61 -9.45
C GLY A 271 -4.74 22.07 -8.04
N VAL A 272 -5.26 22.73 -7.01
CA VAL A 272 -5.05 22.32 -5.61
C VAL A 272 -5.67 20.95 -5.32
N ALA A 273 -6.89 20.71 -5.78
CA ALA A 273 -7.59 19.44 -5.51
C ALA A 273 -6.90 18.26 -6.22
N HIS A 274 -6.31 18.46 -7.40
CA HIS A 274 -5.56 17.43 -8.13
C HIS A 274 -4.30 17.02 -7.36
N GLU A 275 -3.54 18.02 -6.92
CA GLU A 275 -2.32 17.77 -6.12
C GLU A 275 -2.64 17.19 -4.74
N TYR A 276 -3.71 17.63 -4.09
CA TYR A 276 -4.17 16.99 -2.87
C TYR A 276 -4.60 15.54 -3.13
N GLY A 277 -5.26 15.29 -4.27
CA GLY A 277 -5.63 13.96 -4.74
C GLY A 277 -4.44 13.02 -4.83
N HIS A 278 -3.27 13.48 -5.32
CA HIS A 278 -2.04 12.69 -5.34
C HIS A 278 -1.58 12.25 -3.95
N LEU A 279 -1.80 13.05 -2.90
CA LEU A 279 -1.51 12.64 -1.53
C LEU A 279 -2.44 11.50 -1.09
N MET A 280 -3.71 11.59 -1.48
CA MET A 280 -4.80 10.71 -1.02
C MET A 280 -5.00 9.43 -1.85
N GLN A 281 -4.38 9.32 -3.02
CA GLN A 281 -4.47 8.14 -3.88
C GLN A 281 -4.18 6.83 -3.14
N GLN A 282 -4.99 5.80 -3.38
CA GLN A 282 -4.80 4.49 -2.76
C GLN A 282 -4.09 3.54 -3.72
N ASN A 283 -2.88 3.14 -3.38
CA ASN A 283 -2.00 2.39 -4.28
C ASN A 283 -2.55 1.01 -4.68
N ASN A 284 -3.40 0.41 -3.86
CA ASN A 284 -3.85 -0.97 -4.03
C ASN A 284 -4.91 -1.14 -5.14
N VAL A 285 -5.48 -0.03 -5.62
CA VAL A 285 -6.41 0.04 -6.75
C VAL A 285 -5.97 1.04 -7.81
N LYS A 286 -4.69 1.42 -7.78
CA LYS A 286 -4.08 2.37 -8.71
C LYS A 286 -2.94 1.70 -9.48
N PRO A 287 -3.26 1.05 -10.61
CA PRO A 287 -2.26 0.70 -11.62
C PRO A 287 -1.38 1.89 -11.99
N ASN A 288 -0.18 1.63 -12.51
CA ASN A 288 0.81 2.64 -12.88
C ASN A 288 0.26 3.62 -13.91
N SER A 289 -0.54 3.16 -14.87
CA SER A 289 -1.21 4.01 -15.86
C SER A 289 -2.25 4.98 -15.26
N MET A 290 -2.72 4.72 -14.04
CA MET A 290 -3.76 5.52 -13.37
C MET A 290 -3.23 6.60 -12.42
N ARG A 291 -1.93 6.92 -12.48
CA ARG A 291 -1.32 7.99 -11.66
C ARG A 291 -2.04 9.32 -11.82
N GLU A 292 -2.33 9.76 -13.04
CA GLU A 292 -3.03 11.02 -13.32
C GLU A 292 -4.54 10.86 -13.52
N VAL A 293 -5.07 9.66 -13.25
CA VAL A 293 -6.48 9.31 -13.46
C VAL A 293 -7.22 9.24 -12.14
N SER A 294 -6.75 8.41 -11.21
CA SER A 294 -7.44 8.17 -9.93
C SER A 294 -7.41 9.36 -8.98
N VAL A 295 -6.55 10.36 -9.22
CA VAL A 295 -6.63 11.65 -8.52
C VAL A 295 -7.97 12.35 -8.78
N ASN A 296 -8.54 12.17 -9.96
CA ASN A 296 -9.71 12.92 -10.40
C ASN A 296 -11.00 12.45 -9.70
N TYR A 297 -10.98 11.32 -8.99
CA TYR A 297 -12.07 10.93 -8.07
C TYR A 297 -12.33 12.04 -7.04
N TYR A 298 -11.25 12.59 -6.49
CA TYR A 298 -11.29 13.63 -5.47
C TYR A 298 -11.59 14.99 -6.07
N VAL A 299 -10.96 15.30 -7.21
CA VAL A 299 -11.10 16.60 -7.89
C VAL A 299 -12.55 16.86 -8.29
N VAL A 300 -13.22 15.87 -8.88
CA VAL A 300 -14.59 16.06 -9.35
C VAL A 300 -15.56 16.24 -8.18
N ASN A 301 -15.37 15.51 -7.06
CA ASN A 301 -16.20 15.72 -5.86
C ASN A 301 -16.08 17.15 -5.33
N VAL A 302 -14.86 17.70 -5.29
CA VAL A 302 -14.63 19.10 -4.89
C VAL A 302 -15.29 20.05 -5.89
N LYS A 303 -15.10 19.82 -7.19
CA LYS A 303 -15.64 20.68 -8.26
C LYS A 303 -17.16 20.74 -8.23
N GLU A 304 -17.84 19.62 -8.07
CA GLU A 304 -19.30 19.54 -8.02
C GLU A 304 -19.87 20.26 -6.80
N VAL A 305 -19.24 20.12 -5.63
CA VAL A 305 -19.67 20.84 -4.43
C VAL A 305 -19.52 22.35 -4.62
N PHE A 306 -18.37 22.81 -5.11
CA PHE A 306 -18.14 24.24 -5.31
C PHE A 306 -19.04 24.82 -6.41
N ASP A 307 -19.25 24.11 -7.52
CA ASP A 307 -20.19 24.55 -8.56
C ASP A 307 -21.61 24.67 -8.03
N LYS A 308 -22.06 23.71 -7.21
CA LYS A 308 -23.37 23.76 -6.56
C LYS A 308 -23.49 24.95 -5.62
N GLU A 309 -22.48 25.20 -4.80
CA GLU A 309 -22.44 26.36 -3.88
C GLU A 309 -22.43 27.69 -4.64
N LEU A 310 -21.84 27.71 -5.83
CA LEU A 310 -21.82 28.86 -6.75
C LEU A 310 -23.08 28.95 -7.64
N GLY A 311 -24.07 28.06 -7.48
CA GLY A 311 -25.30 28.04 -8.27
C GLY A 311 -25.09 27.70 -9.75
N ARG A 312 -24.02 26.98 -10.09
CA ARG A 312 -23.69 26.56 -11.46
C ARG A 312 -24.37 25.23 -11.79
N SER A 313 -24.52 24.96 -13.09
CA SER A 313 -24.98 23.68 -13.59
C SER A 313 -24.07 22.52 -13.12
N PRO A 314 -24.59 21.28 -13.03
CA PRO A 314 -23.78 20.11 -12.72
C PRO A 314 -22.53 20.03 -13.59
N PHE A 315 -21.39 19.75 -12.96
CA PHE A 315 -20.13 19.66 -13.66
C PHE A 315 -20.13 18.43 -14.58
N ILE A 316 -19.85 18.64 -15.86
CA ILE A 316 -19.60 17.58 -16.84
C ILE A 316 -18.24 17.87 -17.47
N ARG A 317 -17.31 16.91 -17.36
CA ARG A 317 -15.91 17.12 -17.79
C ARG A 317 -15.78 17.24 -19.32
N LYS A 318 -16.45 16.36 -20.04
CA LYS A 318 -16.36 16.26 -21.50
C LYS A 318 -17.68 16.67 -22.13
N ASN A 319 -17.62 17.36 -23.26
CA ASN A 319 -18.84 17.81 -23.95
C ASN A 319 -19.56 16.64 -24.65
N LYS A 320 -20.77 16.89 -25.16
CA LYS A 320 -21.58 15.88 -25.84
C LYS A 320 -20.89 15.24 -27.05
N SER A 321 -20.24 16.05 -27.90
CA SER A 321 -19.58 15.54 -29.11
C SER A 321 -18.47 14.54 -28.79
N TYR A 322 -17.73 14.76 -27.70
CA TYR A 322 -16.74 13.79 -27.24
C TYR A 322 -17.40 12.45 -26.87
N TRP A 323 -18.49 12.49 -26.10
CA TRP A 323 -19.21 11.27 -25.69
C TRP A 323 -19.85 10.56 -26.88
N ASP A 324 -20.46 11.28 -27.81
CA ASP A 324 -21.02 10.70 -29.03
C ASP A 324 -19.94 9.93 -29.81
N ASN A 325 -18.75 10.51 -29.97
CA ASN A 325 -17.62 9.84 -30.64
C ASN A 325 -17.10 8.65 -29.84
N MET A 326 -16.95 8.78 -28.52
CA MET A 326 -16.48 7.68 -27.66
C MET A 326 -17.43 6.48 -27.71
N ILE A 327 -18.75 6.71 -27.69
CA ILE A 327 -19.73 5.63 -27.81
C ILE A 327 -19.66 4.95 -29.18
N ASP A 328 -19.44 5.71 -30.25
CA ASP A 328 -19.22 5.14 -31.58
C ASP A 328 -17.96 4.27 -31.61
N GLU A 329 -16.84 4.74 -31.06
CA GLU A 329 -15.59 3.99 -30.97
C GLU A 329 -15.72 2.70 -30.15
N LEU A 330 -16.43 2.72 -29.03
CA LEU A 330 -16.69 1.53 -28.20
C LEU A 330 -17.67 0.55 -28.87
N SER A 331 -18.59 1.05 -29.70
CA SER A 331 -19.55 0.22 -30.44
C SER A 331 -18.94 -0.40 -31.70
N HIS A 332 -18.06 0.35 -32.37
CA HIS A 332 -17.45 0.01 -33.65
C HIS A 332 -15.93 0.19 -33.59
N PRO A 333 -15.22 -0.62 -32.77
CA PRO A 333 -13.79 -0.46 -32.57
C PRO A 333 -13.03 -0.73 -33.87
N LYS A 334 -12.13 0.19 -34.25
CA LYS A 334 -11.22 0.01 -35.40
C LYS A 334 -10.08 -0.97 -35.08
N GLU A 335 -9.69 -1.03 -33.81
CA GLU A 335 -8.67 -1.92 -33.26
C GLU A 335 -9.16 -2.42 -31.90
N GLU A 336 -8.55 -3.50 -31.38
CA GLU A 336 -8.85 -4.01 -30.03
C GLU A 336 -8.68 -2.91 -28.97
N PRO A 337 -9.76 -2.51 -28.26
CA PRO A 337 -9.68 -1.46 -27.26
C PRO A 337 -8.66 -1.79 -26.17
N ASN A 338 -7.95 -0.78 -25.69
CA ASN A 338 -7.04 -0.92 -24.55
C ASN A 338 -7.01 0.34 -23.70
N TYR A 339 -8.02 0.47 -22.85
CA TYR A 339 -8.13 1.55 -21.87
C TYR A 339 -6.83 1.80 -21.08
N TRP A 340 -6.08 0.76 -20.72
CA TRP A 340 -4.86 0.91 -19.89
C TRP A 340 -3.72 1.65 -20.60
N LYS A 341 -3.82 1.87 -21.92
CA LYS A 341 -2.86 2.61 -22.73
C LYS A 341 -3.40 3.96 -23.25
N SER A 342 -4.66 4.30 -22.94
CA SER A 342 -5.28 5.56 -23.34
C SER A 342 -4.69 6.78 -22.61
N SER A 343 -5.06 7.98 -23.05
CA SER A 343 -4.70 9.20 -22.31
C SER A 343 -5.37 9.21 -20.93
N ALA A 344 -4.77 9.90 -19.94
CA ALA A 344 -5.36 10.00 -18.60
C ALA A 344 -6.78 10.60 -18.62
N ASP A 345 -7.03 11.49 -19.57
CA ASP A 345 -8.32 12.15 -19.76
C ASP A 345 -9.39 11.19 -20.30
N ASP A 346 -9.04 10.36 -21.29
CA ASP A 346 -9.93 9.34 -21.82
C ASP A 346 -10.13 8.21 -20.82
N MET A 347 -9.08 7.88 -20.06
CA MET A 347 -9.19 6.95 -18.97
C MET A 347 -10.23 7.43 -17.96
N PHE A 348 -10.15 8.70 -17.54
CA PHE A 348 -11.11 9.21 -16.57
C PHE A 348 -12.57 9.17 -17.07
N SER A 349 -12.81 9.23 -18.38
CA SER A 349 -14.17 9.10 -18.95
C SER A 349 -14.84 7.78 -18.56
N PHE A 350 -14.14 6.65 -18.50
CA PHE A 350 -14.73 5.40 -17.98
C PHE A 350 -15.27 5.56 -16.55
N PHE A 351 -14.50 6.20 -15.67
CA PHE A 351 -14.92 6.45 -14.30
C PHE A 351 -16.04 7.49 -14.20
N ASP A 352 -16.06 8.48 -15.09
CA ASP A 352 -17.15 9.44 -15.21
C ASP A 352 -18.46 8.76 -15.66
N GLN A 353 -18.37 7.82 -16.59
CA GLN A 353 -19.49 6.95 -16.97
C GLN A 353 -20.00 6.13 -15.78
N LEU A 354 -19.11 5.53 -14.98
CA LEU A 354 -19.53 4.84 -13.75
C LEU A 354 -20.17 5.77 -12.71
N ARG A 355 -19.74 7.03 -12.60
CA ARG A 355 -20.39 8.04 -11.72
C ARG A 355 -21.79 8.38 -12.19
N VAL A 356 -22.02 8.46 -13.50
CA VAL A 356 -23.36 8.65 -14.05
C VAL A 356 -24.24 7.44 -13.75
N ILE A 357 -23.70 6.23 -13.90
CA ILE A 357 -24.45 4.98 -13.67
C ILE A 357 -24.77 4.77 -12.19
N PHE A 358 -23.80 4.93 -11.28
CA PHE A 358 -23.90 4.49 -9.88
C PHE A 358 -23.79 5.62 -8.85
N GLY A 359 -23.56 6.85 -9.29
CA GLY A 359 -23.30 8.00 -8.41
C GLY A 359 -21.89 8.00 -7.82
N ASN A 360 -21.55 9.08 -7.11
CA ASN A 360 -20.22 9.27 -6.52
C ASN A 360 -19.90 8.31 -5.37
N ASP A 361 -20.93 7.68 -4.81
CA ASP A 361 -20.78 6.73 -3.71
C ASP A 361 -19.96 5.50 -4.09
N ILE A 362 -19.84 5.17 -5.39
CA ILE A 362 -19.02 4.04 -5.84
C ILE A 362 -17.55 4.21 -5.41
N PHE A 363 -16.99 5.43 -5.52
CA PHE A 363 -15.60 5.69 -5.12
C PHE A 363 -15.44 5.86 -3.61
N ARG A 364 -16.49 6.38 -2.94
CA ARG A 364 -16.55 6.43 -1.47
C ARG A 364 -16.45 5.03 -0.87
N VAL A 365 -17.26 4.10 -1.38
CA VAL A 365 -17.28 2.72 -0.93
C VAL A 365 -16.01 1.97 -1.36
N LEU A 366 -15.50 2.20 -2.59
CA LEU A 366 -14.22 1.66 -3.05
C LEU A 366 -13.10 2.03 -2.08
N SER A 367 -13.00 3.30 -1.71
CA SER A 367 -11.95 3.75 -0.80
C SER A 367 -12.03 3.09 0.58
N ARG A 368 -13.24 2.83 1.10
CA ARG A 368 -13.44 2.11 2.37
C ARG A 368 -12.98 0.67 2.29
N ILE A 369 -13.47 -0.08 1.32
CA ILE A 369 -13.15 -1.50 1.13
C ILE A 369 -11.65 -1.70 0.92
N VAL A 370 -10.99 -0.83 0.17
CA VAL A 370 -9.55 -0.91 -0.05
C VAL A 370 -8.76 -0.63 1.23
N ARG A 371 -9.24 0.27 2.11
CA ARG A 371 -8.63 0.49 3.43
C ARG A 371 -8.79 -0.74 4.34
N GLU A 372 -9.97 -1.35 4.34
CA GLU A 372 -10.25 -2.55 5.15
C GLU A 372 -9.49 -3.77 4.64
N GLN A 373 -9.33 -3.91 3.32
CA GLN A 373 -8.47 -4.92 2.70
C GLN A 373 -7.00 -4.73 3.09
N GLY A 374 -6.55 -3.48 3.21
CA GLY A 374 -5.13 -3.18 3.36
C GLY A 374 -4.30 -3.78 2.22
N ASN A 375 -3.06 -4.17 2.51
CA ASN A 375 -2.18 -4.85 1.54
C ASN A 375 -2.37 -6.38 1.55
N GLN A 376 -3.54 -6.89 1.92
CA GLN A 376 -3.75 -8.33 2.07
C GLN A 376 -4.04 -9.02 0.71
N ASN A 377 -3.41 -10.19 0.51
CA ASN A 377 -3.83 -11.27 -0.38
C ASN A 377 -3.76 -11.08 -1.91
N LEU A 378 -3.13 -10.01 -2.40
CA LEU A 378 -2.74 -9.87 -3.80
C LEU A 378 -1.29 -9.42 -3.89
N ASP A 379 -0.55 -9.93 -4.87
CA ASP A 379 0.74 -9.36 -5.23
C ASP A 379 0.51 -8.02 -5.94
N LEU A 380 0.29 -6.99 -5.14
CA LEU A 380 0.13 -5.61 -5.57
C LEU A 380 1.45 -4.97 -6.02
N SER A 381 2.57 -5.72 -6.01
CA SER A 381 3.80 -5.28 -6.68
C SER A 381 3.66 -5.38 -8.21
N LEU A 382 2.76 -6.25 -8.70
CA LEU A 382 2.44 -6.39 -10.11
C LEU A 382 1.31 -5.45 -10.52
N ASP A 383 1.52 -4.73 -11.63
CA ASP A 383 0.55 -3.76 -12.17
C ASP A 383 -0.82 -4.40 -12.47
N ASP A 384 -0.82 -5.63 -13.00
CA ASP A 384 -2.03 -6.38 -13.30
C ASP A 384 -2.81 -6.80 -12.04
N GLY A 385 -2.13 -7.03 -10.92
CA GLY A 385 -2.79 -7.29 -9.63
C GLY A 385 -3.60 -6.09 -9.16
N LYS A 386 -3.11 -4.87 -9.38
CA LYS A 386 -3.85 -3.63 -9.08
C LYS A 386 -5.03 -3.43 -10.02
N LYS A 387 -4.88 -3.77 -11.31
CA LYS A 387 -5.98 -3.70 -12.30
C LYS A 387 -7.10 -4.65 -11.91
N TYR A 388 -6.74 -5.90 -11.59
CA TYR A 388 -7.69 -6.89 -11.08
C TYR A 388 -8.37 -6.42 -9.80
N ASN A 389 -7.61 -5.92 -8.81
CA ASN A 389 -8.19 -5.48 -7.55
C ASN A 389 -9.21 -4.36 -7.77
N LEU A 390 -8.89 -3.38 -8.62
CA LEU A 390 -9.83 -2.32 -8.98
C LEU A 390 -11.10 -2.88 -9.64
N LEU A 391 -10.97 -3.70 -10.69
CA LEU A 391 -12.12 -4.23 -11.44
C LEU A 391 -13.00 -5.15 -10.59
N SER A 392 -12.38 -6.04 -9.81
CA SER A 392 -13.10 -6.93 -8.89
C SER A 392 -13.85 -6.13 -7.82
N LYS A 393 -13.25 -5.09 -7.23
CA LYS A 393 -13.96 -4.24 -6.26
C LYS A 393 -15.14 -3.50 -6.87
N LEU A 394 -15.01 -2.99 -8.10
CA LEU A 394 -16.14 -2.35 -8.78
C LEU A 394 -17.32 -3.32 -8.96
N ILE A 395 -17.05 -4.58 -9.33
CA ILE A 395 -18.09 -5.63 -9.40
C ILE A 395 -18.68 -5.90 -8.01
N GLU A 396 -17.82 -6.16 -7.00
CA GLU A 396 -18.27 -6.50 -5.65
C GLU A 396 -19.08 -5.37 -4.99
N ILE A 397 -18.77 -4.11 -5.28
CA ILE A 397 -19.44 -2.92 -4.70
C ILE A 397 -20.77 -2.65 -5.39
N THR A 398 -20.77 -2.70 -6.72
CA THR A 398 -21.99 -2.40 -7.49
C THR A 398 -23.00 -3.54 -7.34
N GLY A 399 -22.52 -4.79 -7.27
CA GLY A 399 -23.36 -5.99 -7.27
C GLY A 399 -23.91 -6.33 -8.66
N TYR A 400 -23.41 -5.68 -9.72
CA TYR A 400 -23.79 -5.92 -11.11
C TYR A 400 -22.64 -6.62 -11.86
N ASP A 401 -22.97 -7.34 -12.92
CA ASP A 401 -21.97 -7.88 -13.82
C ASP A 401 -21.43 -6.76 -14.73
N LEU A 402 -20.21 -6.30 -14.42
CA LEU A 402 -19.54 -5.23 -15.17
C LEU A 402 -18.60 -5.79 -16.25
N ARG A 403 -18.55 -7.10 -16.49
CA ARG A 403 -17.63 -7.68 -17.48
C ARG A 403 -17.84 -7.09 -18.87
N TYR A 404 -19.09 -6.88 -19.29
CA TYR A 404 -19.40 -6.35 -20.61
C TYR A 404 -18.86 -4.93 -20.82
N ILE A 405 -19.09 -4.00 -19.88
CA ILE A 405 -18.52 -2.65 -19.97
C ILE A 405 -16.98 -2.70 -19.88
N PHE A 406 -16.40 -3.58 -19.06
CA PHE A 406 -14.94 -3.76 -19.01
C PHE A 406 -14.37 -4.29 -20.32
N GLU A 407 -15.08 -5.15 -21.04
CA GLU A 407 -14.70 -5.64 -22.36
C GLU A 407 -14.79 -4.54 -23.42
N LYS A 408 -15.85 -3.73 -23.41
CA LYS A 408 -16.00 -2.59 -24.35
C LYS A 408 -14.86 -1.59 -24.22
N TRP A 409 -14.45 -1.29 -23.00
CA TRP A 409 -13.28 -0.45 -22.74
C TRP A 409 -11.94 -1.20 -22.90
N GLY A 410 -11.95 -2.50 -23.18
CA GLY A 410 -10.72 -3.29 -23.35
C GLY A 410 -9.95 -3.56 -22.06
N MET A 411 -10.55 -3.28 -20.91
CA MET A 411 -9.94 -3.44 -19.59
C MET A 411 -9.78 -4.92 -19.24
N LEU A 412 -10.79 -5.74 -19.54
CA LEU A 412 -10.81 -7.17 -19.21
C LEU A 412 -9.84 -7.99 -20.10
N ASN A 413 -9.83 -7.74 -21.40
CA ASN A 413 -8.98 -8.45 -22.37
C ASN A 413 -7.49 -8.13 -22.20
N SER A 414 -7.17 -7.00 -21.60
CA SER A 414 -5.80 -6.57 -21.35
C SER A 414 -5.21 -7.10 -20.03
N LEU A 415 -5.99 -7.83 -19.21
CA LEU A 415 -5.48 -8.46 -18.00
C LEU A 415 -4.68 -9.72 -18.33
N ASN A 416 -3.74 -10.07 -17.45
CA ASN A 416 -3.20 -11.44 -17.38
C ASN A 416 -4.35 -12.48 -17.40
N PRO A 417 -4.23 -13.59 -18.15
CA PRO A 417 -5.27 -14.62 -18.23
C PRO A 417 -5.78 -15.13 -16.89
N TYR A 418 -4.91 -15.27 -15.88
CA TYR A 418 -5.33 -15.67 -14.53
C TYR A 418 -6.31 -14.66 -13.91
N TYR A 419 -6.02 -13.36 -14.02
CA TYR A 419 -6.88 -12.32 -13.45
C TYR A 419 -8.19 -12.17 -14.22
N LYS A 420 -8.15 -12.31 -15.54
CA LYS A 420 -9.38 -12.38 -16.36
C LYS A 420 -10.28 -13.53 -15.90
N GLU A 421 -9.72 -14.72 -15.72
CA GLU A 421 -10.48 -15.87 -15.24
C GLU A 421 -10.94 -15.71 -13.79
N SER A 422 -10.16 -15.02 -12.96
CA SER A 422 -10.56 -14.72 -11.59
C SER A 422 -11.75 -13.75 -11.51
N ILE A 423 -11.89 -12.83 -12.47
CA ILE A 423 -13.11 -12.00 -12.60
C ILE A 423 -14.32 -12.87 -12.98
N ASN A 424 -14.16 -13.83 -13.89
CA ASN A 424 -15.26 -14.75 -14.23
C ASN A 424 -15.70 -15.57 -13.02
N ARG A 425 -14.74 -16.16 -12.31
CA ARG A 425 -15.01 -16.93 -11.09
C ARG A 425 -15.66 -16.08 -10.00
N LEU A 426 -15.28 -14.80 -9.87
CA LEU A 426 -15.89 -13.88 -8.91
C LEU A 426 -17.40 -13.72 -9.12
N ILE A 427 -17.87 -13.66 -10.37
CA ILE A 427 -19.31 -13.59 -10.69
C ILE A 427 -20.04 -14.83 -10.15
N GLU A 428 -19.46 -16.01 -10.36
CA GLU A 428 -19.98 -17.29 -9.86
C GLU A 428 -19.95 -17.36 -8.33
N GLU A 429 -18.80 -17.07 -7.70
CA GLU A 429 -18.59 -17.12 -6.24
C GLU A 429 -19.52 -16.15 -5.49
N ARG A 430 -19.85 -15.00 -6.10
CA ARG A 430 -20.75 -14.00 -5.52
C ARG A 430 -22.21 -14.17 -5.95
N ASN A 431 -22.51 -15.16 -6.80
CA ASN A 431 -23.84 -15.42 -7.35
C ASN A 431 -24.46 -14.17 -8.00
N ILE A 432 -23.65 -13.36 -8.69
CA ILE A 432 -24.11 -12.14 -9.36
C ILE A 432 -24.93 -12.56 -10.58
N GLN A 433 -26.22 -12.23 -10.56
CA GLN A 433 -27.14 -12.61 -11.63
C GLN A 433 -27.01 -11.63 -12.82
N PRO A 434 -26.98 -12.14 -14.06
CA PRO A 434 -27.06 -11.28 -15.24
C PRO A 434 -28.33 -10.42 -15.22
N SER A 435 -28.19 -9.16 -15.59
CA SER A 435 -29.29 -8.21 -15.69
C SER A 435 -29.47 -7.73 -17.14
N SER A 436 -30.66 -7.21 -17.48
CA SER A 436 -30.88 -6.59 -18.79
C SER A 436 -30.07 -5.30 -19.01
N TYR A 437 -29.38 -4.80 -17.97
CA TYR A 437 -28.61 -3.56 -18.03
C TYR A 437 -27.14 -3.80 -18.44
N ASP A 438 -26.63 -5.02 -18.23
CA ASP A 438 -25.20 -5.32 -18.31
C ASP A 438 -24.62 -4.94 -19.69
N GLU A 439 -25.37 -5.24 -20.75
CA GLU A 439 -24.98 -4.97 -22.14
C GLU A 439 -25.12 -3.50 -22.55
N VAL A 440 -25.85 -2.68 -21.79
CA VAL A 440 -26.12 -1.27 -22.14
C VAL A 440 -25.38 -0.27 -21.25
N PHE A 441 -24.67 -0.71 -20.21
CA PHE A 441 -23.90 0.20 -19.34
C PHE A 441 -22.93 1.08 -20.12
N TYR A 442 -22.25 0.51 -21.11
CA TYR A 442 -21.27 1.26 -21.90
C TYR A 442 -21.90 2.37 -22.76
N LEU A 443 -23.22 2.37 -22.97
CA LEU A 443 -23.98 3.41 -23.70
C LEU A 443 -24.44 4.58 -22.81
N VAL A 444 -24.27 4.46 -21.48
CA VAL A 444 -24.70 5.49 -20.53
C VAL A 444 -23.65 6.59 -20.44
N THR A 445 -24.06 7.84 -20.69
CA THR A 445 -23.19 9.02 -20.65
C THR A 445 -23.91 10.14 -19.92
N PRO A 446 -23.21 11.23 -19.52
CA PRO A 446 -23.87 12.42 -18.97
C PRO A 446 -24.93 13.06 -19.89
N TYR A 447 -24.99 12.66 -21.18
CA TYR A 447 -25.89 13.21 -22.19
C TYR A 447 -26.89 12.19 -22.77
N SER A 448 -26.96 10.96 -22.23
CA SER A 448 -27.79 9.89 -22.81
C SER A 448 -29.27 10.27 -22.83
N THR A 449 -29.85 10.39 -24.03
CA THR A 449 -31.24 10.79 -24.27
C THR A 449 -31.82 10.02 -25.48
N PRO A 450 -32.78 9.09 -25.30
CA PRO A 450 -33.27 8.60 -24.01
C PRO A 450 -32.18 7.83 -23.26
N ASN A 451 -32.27 7.83 -21.95
CA ASN A 451 -31.38 7.04 -21.11
C ASN A 451 -31.64 5.54 -21.35
N PRO A 452 -30.63 4.71 -21.68
CA PRO A 452 -30.83 3.27 -21.85
C PRO A 452 -31.21 2.56 -20.54
N LEU A 453 -31.04 3.22 -19.39
CA LEU A 453 -31.44 2.74 -18.07
C LEU A 453 -32.70 3.46 -17.56
N PRO A 454 -33.57 2.78 -16.80
CA PRO A 454 -34.84 3.35 -16.38
C PRO A 454 -34.71 4.44 -15.31
N VAL A 455 -33.71 4.34 -14.42
CA VAL A 455 -33.44 5.29 -13.34
C VAL A 455 -31.93 5.41 -13.16
N LEU A 456 -31.45 6.64 -12.92
CA LEU A 456 -30.07 6.92 -12.54
C LEU A 456 -30.01 7.84 -11.31
N PRO A 457 -28.99 7.70 -10.45
CA PRO A 457 -28.04 6.59 -10.41
C PRO A 457 -28.70 5.28 -9.96
N LEU A 458 -28.19 4.15 -10.42
CA LEU A 458 -28.51 2.81 -9.91
C LEU A 458 -27.97 2.62 -8.49
N PRO A 459 -28.66 1.87 -7.63
CA PRO A 459 -28.20 1.62 -6.27
C PRO A 459 -26.97 0.69 -6.26
N LEU A 460 -26.04 0.94 -5.34
CA LEU A 460 -24.98 -0.03 -5.03
C LEU A 460 -25.58 -1.20 -4.25
N GLN A 461 -25.67 -2.38 -4.86
CA GLN A 461 -26.29 -3.58 -4.29
C GLN A 461 -25.30 -4.49 -3.57
N GLY A 462 -24.01 -4.26 -3.81
CA GLY A 462 -22.94 -5.13 -3.36
C GLY A 462 -22.45 -4.84 -1.94
N ILE A 463 -21.20 -5.21 -1.68
CA ILE A 463 -20.57 -5.06 -0.38
C ILE A 463 -20.30 -3.58 -0.06
N LYS A 464 -20.40 -3.23 1.21
CA LYS A 464 -20.03 -1.91 1.75
C LYS A 464 -18.82 -1.94 2.67
N THR A 465 -18.44 -3.15 3.07
CA THR A 465 -17.29 -3.46 3.91
C THR A 465 -16.56 -4.66 3.35
N TYR A 466 -15.24 -4.71 3.53
CA TYR A 466 -14.42 -5.83 3.13
C TYR A 466 -14.29 -6.84 4.27
N THR A 467 -14.52 -8.10 3.95
CA THR A 467 -14.14 -9.23 4.79
C THR A 467 -13.15 -10.07 4.01
N ASN A 468 -12.01 -10.38 4.62
CA ASN A 468 -11.00 -11.18 3.96
C ASN A 468 -11.55 -12.60 3.73
N THR A 469 -11.69 -12.98 2.45
CA THR A 469 -12.18 -14.29 2.03
C THR A 469 -11.08 -15.31 1.77
N ASP A 470 -9.81 -14.89 1.87
CA ASP A 470 -8.61 -15.71 1.65
C ASP A 470 -7.84 -15.80 2.99
N LEU A 471 -8.57 -16.16 4.05
CA LEU A 471 -8.02 -16.45 5.38
C LEU A 471 -7.72 -17.94 5.47
N GLN A 472 -6.72 -18.29 6.29
CA GLN A 472 -6.49 -19.69 6.66
C GLN A 472 -7.77 -20.29 7.24
N PRO A 473 -8.06 -21.57 6.96
CA PRO A 473 -9.30 -22.21 7.37
C PRO A 473 -9.34 -22.24 8.89
N THR A 474 -10.53 -22.08 9.47
CA THR A 474 -10.68 -22.12 10.93
C THR A 474 -10.25 -23.45 11.52
N ASN A 475 -10.34 -24.55 10.75
CA ASN A 475 -9.79 -25.86 11.11
C ASN A 475 -8.80 -26.37 10.04
N GLU A 476 -7.54 -25.92 10.16
CA GLU A 476 -6.43 -26.31 9.29
C GLU A 476 -6.16 -27.83 9.29
N LEU A 477 -6.47 -28.53 10.38
CA LEU A 477 -6.28 -29.98 10.47
C LEU A 477 -7.29 -30.75 9.62
N ASP A 478 -8.56 -30.34 9.64
CA ASP A 478 -9.58 -30.97 8.80
C ASP A 478 -9.28 -30.75 7.32
N SER A 479 -8.85 -29.54 6.95
CA SER A 479 -8.38 -29.26 5.58
C SER A 479 -7.21 -30.16 5.23
N LYS A 480 -6.18 -30.24 6.07
CA LYS A 480 -5.03 -31.13 5.82
C LYS A 480 -5.48 -32.57 5.60
N ASN A 481 -6.36 -33.09 6.46
CA ASN A 481 -6.83 -34.47 6.38
C ASN A 481 -7.68 -34.75 5.14
N LYS A 482 -8.36 -33.73 4.62
CA LYS A 482 -9.17 -33.83 3.41
C LYS A 482 -8.32 -33.80 2.13
N TYR A 483 -7.27 -32.98 2.10
CA TYR A 483 -6.56 -32.64 0.85
C TYR A 483 -5.14 -33.21 0.73
N CYS A 484 -4.47 -33.55 1.84
CA CYS A 484 -3.21 -34.29 1.78
C CYS A 484 -3.50 -35.78 1.63
N ASN A 485 -2.85 -36.45 0.68
CA ASN A 485 -3.00 -37.89 0.50
C ASN A 485 -1.68 -38.61 0.79
N TYR A 486 -1.73 -39.59 1.70
CA TYR A 486 -0.59 -40.40 2.13
C TYR A 486 -0.64 -41.85 1.66
N GLU A 487 -1.63 -42.22 0.84
CA GLU A 487 -1.84 -43.61 0.39
C GLU A 487 -0.72 -44.07 -0.55
N SER A 488 -0.12 -43.14 -1.30
CA SER A 488 1.00 -43.43 -2.22
C SER A 488 2.37 -43.55 -1.54
N LYS A 489 2.42 -43.66 -0.21
CA LYS A 489 3.68 -43.79 0.57
C LYS A 489 4.42 -45.10 0.25
N THR A 490 5.75 -45.04 0.31
CA THR A 490 6.62 -46.23 0.27
C THR A 490 6.64 -46.95 1.62
N GLY A 491 6.57 -46.19 2.72
CA GLY A 491 6.59 -46.76 4.07
C GLY A 491 6.46 -45.71 5.16
N ASP A 492 6.60 -46.16 6.41
CA ASP A 492 6.52 -45.31 7.61
C ASP A 492 7.84 -45.35 8.39
N PHE A 493 8.27 -44.20 8.90
CA PHE A 493 9.43 -44.09 9.77
C PHE A 493 9.02 -43.61 11.17
N LYS A 494 9.33 -44.39 12.21
CA LYS A 494 9.12 -43.98 13.60
C LYS A 494 10.38 -43.30 14.14
N ASP A 495 10.29 -42.02 14.45
CA ASP A 495 11.37 -41.28 15.10
C ASP A 495 11.52 -41.75 16.54
N LYS A 496 12.70 -42.27 16.88
CA LYS A 496 12.97 -42.82 18.22
C LYS A 496 13.06 -41.74 19.29
N ARG A 497 13.24 -40.47 18.90
CA ARG A 497 13.43 -39.35 19.84
C ARG A 497 12.11 -38.94 20.51
N ASP A 498 11.00 -39.02 19.78
CA ASP A 498 9.67 -38.57 20.25
C ASP A 498 8.52 -39.56 19.94
N GLY A 499 8.80 -40.66 19.26
CA GLY A 499 7.83 -41.69 18.91
C GLY A 499 6.92 -41.33 17.73
N LYS A 500 7.07 -40.15 17.10
CA LYS A 500 6.23 -39.72 15.98
C LYS A 500 6.50 -40.55 14.73
N ILE A 501 5.45 -40.80 13.95
CA ILE A 501 5.51 -41.57 12.71
C ILE A 501 5.44 -40.61 11.53
N TYR A 502 6.43 -40.70 10.65
CA TYR A 502 6.54 -39.90 9.43
C TYR A 502 6.39 -40.82 8.21
N PRO A 503 5.30 -40.72 7.43
CA PRO A 503 5.22 -41.44 6.15
C PRO A 503 6.25 -40.87 5.17
N TYR A 504 6.88 -41.76 4.40
CA TYR A 504 7.84 -41.37 3.37
C TYR A 504 7.52 -42.00 2.03
N LYS A 505 7.91 -41.31 0.96
CA LYS A 505 7.80 -41.79 -0.42
C LYS A 505 9.13 -41.64 -1.14
N THR A 506 9.41 -42.58 -2.04
CA THR A 506 10.63 -42.60 -2.84
C THR A 506 10.42 -41.79 -4.12
N TYR A 507 11.29 -40.82 -4.34
CA TYR A 507 11.36 -40.01 -5.57
C TYR A 507 12.77 -40.14 -6.15
N GLY A 508 12.89 -40.83 -7.28
CA GLY A 508 14.20 -41.22 -7.82
C GLY A 508 14.99 -42.07 -6.82
N ASN A 509 16.17 -41.61 -6.43
CA ASN A 509 17.07 -42.32 -5.51
C ASN A 509 16.95 -41.86 -4.04
N LYS A 510 15.98 -40.99 -3.71
CA LYS A 510 15.79 -40.45 -2.35
C LYS A 510 14.43 -40.83 -1.78
N ASP A 511 14.42 -41.19 -0.50
CA ASP A 511 13.20 -41.23 0.29
C ASP A 511 12.98 -39.83 0.90
N TRP A 512 11.76 -39.30 0.78
CA TRP A 512 11.35 -38.01 1.32
C TRP A 512 10.21 -38.19 2.32
N PHE A 513 10.27 -37.47 3.44
CA PHE A 513 9.08 -37.32 4.28
C PHE A 513 7.95 -36.64 3.50
N MET A 514 6.73 -37.18 3.63
CA MET A 514 5.51 -36.59 3.08
C MET A 514 4.86 -35.59 4.04
N THR A 515 5.41 -35.43 5.24
CA THR A 515 5.00 -34.44 6.25
C THR A 515 6.19 -33.60 6.68
N ASN A 516 5.92 -32.39 7.18
CA ASN A 516 6.97 -31.55 7.76
C ASN A 516 7.40 -32.12 9.12
N LEU A 517 8.68 -31.97 9.47
CA LEU A 517 9.21 -32.44 10.74
C LEU A 517 8.51 -31.74 11.91
N ASN A 518 8.04 -32.49 12.90
CA ASN A 518 7.40 -31.98 14.11
C ASN A 518 8.16 -32.46 15.37
N TYR A 519 9.48 -32.42 15.34
CA TYR A 519 10.31 -32.73 16.50
C TYR A 519 10.44 -31.50 17.41
N ALA A 520 10.16 -31.67 18.70
CA ALA A 520 10.33 -30.59 19.68
C ALA A 520 11.80 -30.49 20.11
N ASP A 521 12.61 -29.83 19.29
CA ASP A 521 13.98 -29.42 19.66
C ASP A 521 13.94 -28.21 20.60
N SER A 522 15.00 -28.00 21.40
CA SER A 522 15.08 -26.88 22.35
C SER A 522 14.97 -25.50 21.70
N GLU A 523 15.27 -25.41 20.40
CA GLU A 523 15.21 -24.19 19.59
C GLU A 523 14.06 -24.20 18.57
N SER A 524 13.18 -25.20 18.59
CA SER A 524 12.05 -25.29 17.68
C SER A 524 10.93 -24.33 18.08
N ILE A 525 10.29 -23.70 17.10
CA ILE A 525 9.21 -22.73 17.31
C ILE A 525 7.92 -23.31 16.75
N ALA A 526 6.81 -23.15 17.48
CA ALA A 526 5.50 -23.53 16.98
C ALA A 526 5.05 -22.59 15.86
N VAL A 527 4.25 -23.09 14.93
CA VAL A 527 3.57 -22.23 13.97
C VAL A 527 2.43 -21.49 14.71
N PRO A 528 2.24 -20.17 14.54
CA PRO A 528 1.31 -19.37 15.35
C PRO A 528 -0.12 -19.93 15.47
N THR A 529 -0.65 -20.58 14.43
CA THR A 529 -1.99 -21.19 14.41
C THR A 529 -1.99 -22.70 14.65
N ASP A 530 -0.82 -23.34 14.62
CA ASP A 530 -0.64 -24.79 14.82
C ASP A 530 0.39 -25.04 15.93
N LEU A 531 -0.04 -24.80 17.17
CA LEU A 531 0.81 -24.91 18.37
C LEU A 531 1.38 -26.32 18.57
N THR A 532 0.65 -27.34 18.11
CA THR A 532 1.03 -28.75 18.24
C THR A 532 1.92 -29.24 17.08
N GLY A 533 1.98 -28.49 15.98
CA GLY A 533 2.65 -28.88 14.74
C GLY A 533 1.95 -30.02 13.99
N GLN A 534 0.65 -30.24 14.24
CA GLN A 534 -0.11 -31.32 13.60
C GLN A 534 -0.36 -31.07 12.13
N VAL A 535 -0.43 -29.81 11.72
CA VAL A 535 -0.66 -29.39 10.34
C VAL A 535 0.68 -29.16 9.66
N TYR A 536 1.38 -28.11 10.08
CA TYR A 536 2.55 -27.56 9.39
C TYR A 536 3.89 -28.06 9.95
N GLY A 537 3.87 -28.80 11.06
CA GLY A 537 5.09 -29.15 11.80
C GLY A 537 5.58 -27.99 12.66
N LYS A 538 6.89 -27.93 12.89
CA LYS A 538 7.52 -26.83 13.64
C LYS A 538 8.49 -26.05 12.75
N TYR A 539 8.76 -24.80 13.13
CA TYR A 539 9.83 -24.03 12.55
C TYR A 539 11.16 -24.38 13.22
N TYR A 540 12.20 -24.48 12.41
CA TYR A 540 13.55 -24.76 12.88
C TYR A 540 14.51 -23.67 12.43
N PHE A 541 15.32 -23.25 13.39
CA PHE A 541 16.58 -22.57 13.12
C PHE A 541 17.68 -23.61 12.89
N ILE A 542 18.43 -23.45 11.79
CA ILE A 542 19.53 -24.35 11.41
C ILE A 542 20.82 -23.55 11.31
N ALA A 543 21.64 -23.62 12.35
CA ALA A 543 23.03 -23.16 12.33
C ALA A 543 23.90 -24.07 11.44
N SER A 544 25.09 -23.57 11.05
CA SER A 544 26.02 -24.33 10.21
C SER A 544 26.35 -25.70 10.85
N GLY A 545 26.22 -26.78 10.07
CA GLY A 545 26.53 -28.14 10.52
C GLY A 545 25.48 -28.81 11.43
N LYS A 546 24.38 -28.12 11.80
CA LYS A 546 23.29 -28.72 12.59
C LYS A 546 22.35 -29.53 11.67
N ASN A 547 22.07 -30.78 12.03
CA ASN A 547 21.04 -31.60 11.38
C ASN A 547 19.94 -31.92 12.40
N VAL A 548 18.74 -31.41 12.17
CA VAL A 548 17.57 -31.67 13.05
C VAL A 548 16.83 -32.95 12.69
N CYS A 549 17.10 -33.53 11.51
CA CYS A 549 16.48 -34.77 11.08
C CYS A 549 16.95 -35.97 11.93
N PRO A 550 16.11 -37.00 12.07
CA PRO A 550 16.44 -38.17 12.88
C PRO A 550 17.62 -38.95 12.29
N SER A 551 18.25 -39.80 13.11
CA SER A 551 19.37 -40.63 12.66
C SER A 551 19.03 -41.42 11.39
N GLY A 552 19.94 -41.39 10.40
CA GLY A 552 19.72 -41.98 9.08
C GLY A 552 18.97 -41.07 8.09
N TRP A 553 18.54 -39.89 8.52
CA TRP A 553 17.92 -38.85 7.70
C TRP A 553 18.69 -37.53 7.81
N SER A 554 18.62 -36.74 6.76
CA SER A 554 19.35 -35.48 6.63
C SER A 554 18.43 -34.35 6.18
N LEU A 555 18.86 -33.11 6.44
CA LEU A 555 18.31 -31.94 5.77
C LEU A 555 18.46 -32.06 4.25
N SER A 556 17.45 -31.62 3.51
CA SER A 556 17.49 -31.57 2.06
C SER A 556 18.52 -30.56 1.56
N THR A 557 19.28 -30.92 0.52
CA THR A 557 20.18 -30.03 -0.22
C THR A 557 19.48 -29.37 -1.40
N SER A 558 20.13 -28.37 -2.02
CA SER A 558 19.61 -27.78 -3.27
C SER A 558 19.57 -28.80 -4.43
N SER A 559 20.48 -29.78 -4.42
CA SER A 559 20.51 -30.87 -5.39
C SER A 559 19.32 -31.82 -5.20
N ASP A 560 18.99 -32.16 -3.94
CA ASP A 560 17.85 -33.04 -3.64
C ASP A 560 16.54 -32.46 -4.20
N TRP A 561 16.29 -31.16 -4.00
CA TRP A 561 15.10 -30.48 -4.55
C TRP A 561 15.05 -30.48 -6.08
N LYS A 562 16.18 -30.19 -6.74
CA LYS A 562 16.26 -30.23 -8.21
C LYS A 562 15.97 -31.63 -8.75
N ASN A 563 16.51 -32.66 -8.11
CA ASN A 563 16.32 -34.05 -8.51
C ASN A 563 14.87 -34.51 -8.28
N LEU A 564 14.25 -34.12 -7.15
CA LEU A 564 12.83 -34.36 -6.87
C LEU A 564 11.94 -33.77 -7.97
N ILE A 565 12.12 -32.48 -8.28
CA ILE A 565 11.31 -31.77 -9.28
C ILE A 565 11.51 -32.40 -10.66
N SER A 566 12.75 -32.70 -11.04
CA SER A 566 13.06 -33.33 -12.33
C SER A 566 12.44 -34.72 -12.44
N PHE A 567 12.49 -35.51 -11.37
CA PHE A 567 11.88 -36.83 -11.31
C PHE A 567 10.37 -36.75 -11.47
N VAL A 568 9.68 -35.87 -10.73
CA VAL A 568 8.22 -35.71 -10.84
C VAL A 568 7.84 -35.24 -12.24
N LYS A 569 8.55 -34.26 -12.79
CA LYS A 569 8.31 -33.77 -14.16
C LYS A 569 8.35 -34.89 -15.19
N GLN A 570 9.42 -35.70 -15.17
CA GLN A 570 9.64 -36.77 -16.15
C GLN A 570 8.70 -37.95 -15.93
N ASN A 571 8.53 -38.39 -14.68
CA ASN A 571 7.73 -39.58 -14.36
C ASN A 571 6.24 -39.40 -14.62
N TYR A 572 5.73 -38.17 -14.56
CA TYR A 572 4.32 -37.85 -14.79
C TYR A 572 4.08 -37.02 -16.06
N GLU A 573 5.10 -36.84 -16.91
CA GLU A 573 5.02 -36.13 -18.19
C GLU A 573 4.45 -34.70 -18.08
N LEU A 574 4.91 -33.96 -17.08
CA LEU A 574 4.33 -32.65 -16.72
C LEU A 574 5.11 -31.47 -17.33
N SER A 575 4.42 -30.35 -17.54
CA SER A 575 5.08 -29.04 -17.68
C SER A 575 5.71 -28.59 -16.36
N ASP A 576 6.56 -27.55 -16.39
CA ASP A 576 7.14 -26.99 -15.16
C ASP A 576 6.06 -26.48 -14.20
N SER A 577 5.04 -25.79 -14.73
CA SER A 577 3.88 -25.32 -13.94
C SER A 577 3.15 -26.46 -13.25
N GLN A 578 2.76 -27.48 -14.01
CA GLN A 578 2.05 -28.63 -13.47
C GLN A 578 2.90 -29.38 -12.44
N THR A 579 4.22 -29.46 -12.66
CA THR A 579 5.13 -30.12 -11.72
C THR A 579 5.06 -29.47 -10.35
N ILE A 580 5.24 -28.15 -10.26
CA ILE A 580 5.19 -27.45 -8.96
C ILE A 580 3.80 -27.48 -8.35
N ALA A 581 2.74 -27.31 -9.15
CA ALA A 581 1.37 -27.39 -8.66
C ALA A 581 1.04 -28.78 -8.08
N SER A 582 1.53 -29.85 -8.71
CA SER A 582 1.29 -31.24 -8.28
C SER A 582 1.97 -31.63 -6.96
N LEU A 583 2.97 -30.85 -6.50
CA LEU A 583 3.66 -31.09 -5.23
C LEU A 583 2.86 -30.63 -4.02
N LYS A 584 1.86 -29.75 -4.20
CA LYS A 584 1.08 -29.11 -3.12
C LYS A 584 0.15 -30.11 -2.41
N CYS A 585 -0.11 -29.89 -1.13
CA CYS A 585 -1.25 -30.46 -0.44
C CYS A 585 -2.32 -29.38 -0.31
N GLY A 586 -3.50 -29.67 -0.83
CA GLY A 586 -4.55 -28.66 -0.98
C GLY A 586 -4.12 -27.51 -1.88
N GLY A 587 -5.08 -26.64 -2.17
CA GLY A 587 -4.85 -25.46 -2.96
C GLY A 587 -6.15 -24.72 -3.22
N ASP A 588 -6.23 -23.46 -2.77
CA ASP A 588 -7.43 -22.61 -2.82
C ASP A 588 -7.78 -22.08 -4.24
N ARG A 589 -7.46 -22.87 -5.26
CA ARG A 589 -7.86 -22.67 -6.67
C ARG A 589 -8.79 -23.77 -7.17
N ASP A 590 -9.04 -24.81 -6.37
CA ASP A 590 -9.77 -26.03 -6.74
C ASP A 590 -11.30 -25.87 -6.69
N LYS A 591 -11.80 -24.63 -6.67
CA LYS A 591 -13.23 -24.28 -6.50
C LYS A 591 -13.80 -24.67 -5.13
N VAL A 592 -12.96 -25.00 -4.15
CA VAL A 592 -13.38 -25.26 -2.77
C VAL A 592 -12.53 -24.43 -1.81
N THR A 593 -13.17 -23.82 -0.82
CA THR A 593 -12.49 -23.10 0.26
C THR A 593 -11.81 -24.12 1.17
N ASP A 594 -10.59 -24.55 0.82
CA ASP A 594 -9.75 -25.39 1.67
C ASP A 594 -8.72 -24.61 2.49
N GLY A 595 -8.40 -23.40 2.01
CA GLY A 595 -7.75 -22.30 2.70
C GLY A 595 -6.32 -22.53 3.16
N LEU A 596 -5.71 -23.70 2.94
CA LEU A 596 -4.34 -23.94 3.39
C LEU A 596 -3.37 -23.04 2.61
N TRP A 597 -3.46 -23.04 1.28
CA TRP A 597 -2.75 -22.08 0.43
C TRP A 597 -3.63 -20.88 0.16
N GLY A 598 -3.06 -19.67 0.14
CA GLY A 598 -3.83 -18.50 -0.28
C GLY A 598 -4.02 -18.42 -1.80
N LYS A 599 -4.99 -17.61 -2.25
CA LYS A 599 -5.19 -17.27 -3.67
C LYS A 599 -3.97 -16.51 -4.23
N GLY A 600 -3.53 -16.83 -5.46
CA GLY A 600 -2.35 -16.21 -6.09
C GLY A 600 -2.24 -16.45 -7.60
N LEU A 601 -1.08 -16.28 -8.24
CA LEU A 601 -0.91 -16.40 -9.71
C LEU A 601 -0.40 -17.75 -10.27
N GLY A 602 0.14 -18.67 -9.46
CA GLY A 602 0.59 -20.01 -9.91
C GLY A 602 -0.49 -20.91 -10.57
N SER A 603 -0.12 -22.09 -11.02
CA SER A 603 -1.02 -23.04 -11.65
C SER A 603 -1.74 -23.92 -10.64
N TYR A 604 -2.85 -24.50 -11.09
CA TYR A 604 -3.59 -25.55 -10.40
C TYR A 604 -3.23 -26.92 -10.99
N SER A 605 -3.28 -27.94 -10.17
CA SER A 605 -3.18 -29.34 -10.59
C SER A 605 -4.38 -30.08 -10.04
N GLU A 606 -4.96 -30.97 -10.83
CA GLU A 606 -6.08 -31.81 -10.41
C GLU A 606 -5.71 -32.65 -9.18
N GLN A 607 -6.67 -32.81 -8.25
CA GLN A 607 -6.47 -33.54 -7.00
C GLN A 607 -6.01 -34.98 -7.24
N GLU A 608 -6.46 -35.63 -8.32
CA GLU A 608 -6.00 -36.98 -8.68
C GLU A 608 -4.48 -37.02 -8.94
N LEU A 609 -3.96 -36.04 -9.68
CA LEU A 609 -2.53 -35.94 -9.94
C LEU A 609 -1.75 -35.59 -8.67
N ILE A 610 -2.26 -34.67 -7.85
CA ILE A 610 -1.68 -34.35 -6.53
C ILE A 610 -1.58 -35.62 -5.66
N ASN A 611 -2.64 -36.42 -5.61
CA ASN A 611 -2.66 -37.66 -4.83
C ASN A 611 -1.65 -38.69 -5.37
N LYS A 612 -1.54 -38.82 -6.70
CA LYS A 612 -0.56 -39.68 -7.37
C LYS A 612 0.88 -39.26 -7.07
N VAL A 613 1.19 -37.96 -7.13
CA VAL A 613 2.52 -37.43 -6.80
C VAL A 613 2.80 -37.57 -5.31
N GLY A 614 1.85 -37.23 -4.45
CA GLY A 614 1.85 -37.51 -3.01
C GLY A 614 2.91 -36.76 -2.20
N PHE A 615 3.45 -35.64 -2.69
CA PHE A 615 4.49 -34.92 -1.95
C PHE A 615 3.93 -34.15 -0.75
N ASN A 616 2.68 -33.68 -0.83
CA ASN A 616 1.97 -32.98 0.23
C ASN A 616 2.71 -31.74 0.78
N MET A 617 3.05 -30.80 -0.08
CA MET A 617 3.70 -29.54 0.29
C MET A 617 2.69 -28.56 0.93
N LEU A 618 2.99 -28.14 2.16
CA LEU A 618 2.13 -27.25 2.96
C LEU A 618 2.76 -25.85 3.11
N PRO A 619 1.97 -24.76 3.04
CA PRO A 619 2.45 -23.39 2.99
C PRO A 619 2.71 -22.83 4.39
N ALA A 620 3.69 -23.41 5.08
CA ALA A 620 4.01 -23.05 6.45
C ALA A 620 4.61 -21.64 6.61
N GLY A 621 5.00 -20.93 5.55
CA GLY A 621 5.63 -19.61 5.67
C GLY A 621 7.03 -19.63 6.31
N LEU A 622 7.56 -18.45 6.61
CA LEU A 622 8.91 -18.23 7.15
C LEU A 622 8.88 -17.24 8.32
N TYR A 623 9.20 -17.71 9.51
CA TYR A 623 9.13 -16.93 10.74
C TYR A 623 10.43 -16.17 11.03
N ASP A 624 10.32 -14.88 11.35
CA ASP A 624 11.41 -14.04 11.82
C ASP A 624 11.33 -13.89 13.35
N SER A 625 12.35 -14.43 14.03
CA SER A 625 12.45 -14.42 15.49
C SER A 625 12.66 -13.02 16.08
N ASN A 626 13.20 -12.05 15.35
CA ASN A 626 13.45 -10.71 15.87
C ASN A 626 12.17 -9.90 16.07
N ILE A 627 11.19 -10.11 15.20
CA ILE A 627 9.88 -9.43 15.26
C ILE A 627 8.78 -10.35 15.82
N ALA A 628 9.14 -11.59 16.17
CA ALA A 628 8.21 -12.64 16.59
C ALA A 628 7.01 -12.79 15.63
N GLY A 629 7.30 -12.88 14.33
CA GLY A 629 6.26 -12.86 13.29
C GLY A 629 6.80 -13.08 11.88
N TYR A 630 6.06 -12.61 10.88
CA TYR A 630 6.43 -12.70 9.47
C TYR A 630 6.97 -11.35 8.98
N GLU A 631 8.10 -11.35 8.28
CA GLU A 631 8.73 -10.10 7.80
C GLU A 631 7.95 -9.51 6.62
N THR A 632 7.47 -10.36 5.71
CA THR A 632 6.71 -9.94 4.52
C THR A 632 5.44 -10.76 4.34
N LYS A 633 4.56 -10.31 3.44
CA LYS A 633 3.32 -11.03 3.11
C LYS A 633 3.58 -12.38 2.44
N GLU A 634 4.67 -12.48 1.68
CA GLU A 634 5.12 -13.72 1.03
C GLU A 634 5.63 -14.76 2.04
N ASP A 635 5.99 -14.32 3.25
CA ASP A 635 6.45 -15.17 4.33
C ASP A 635 5.32 -15.65 5.24
N GLU A 636 4.13 -15.05 5.18
CA GLU A 636 2.97 -15.44 5.99
C GLU A 636 2.51 -16.87 5.69
N LEU A 637 1.84 -17.47 6.69
CA LEU A 637 1.15 -18.75 6.54
C LEU A 637 0.17 -18.68 5.35
N GLY A 638 0.17 -19.71 4.50
CA GLY A 638 -0.64 -19.75 3.29
C GLY A 638 -0.01 -19.12 2.04
N SER A 639 0.93 -18.19 2.20
CA SER A 639 1.57 -17.52 1.06
C SER A 639 2.64 -18.38 0.37
N GLY A 640 3.33 -19.24 1.12
CA GLY A 640 4.35 -20.09 0.54
C GLY A 640 4.81 -21.23 1.43
N ALA A 641 5.24 -22.32 0.80
CA ALA A 641 5.95 -23.39 1.46
C ALA A 641 7.44 -23.09 1.49
N ARG A 642 8.01 -23.04 2.70
CA ARG A 642 9.39 -22.63 2.95
C ARG A 642 10.08 -23.75 3.72
N PHE A 643 11.13 -24.30 3.13
CA PHE A 643 11.86 -25.43 3.71
C PHE A 643 13.29 -25.05 4.02
N LYS A 644 13.76 -25.29 5.26
CA LYS A 644 15.16 -25.11 5.60
C LYS A 644 15.99 -26.17 4.90
N THR A 645 17.06 -25.69 4.28
CA THR A 645 18.05 -26.51 3.58
C THR A 645 19.42 -26.35 4.26
N GLU A 646 20.50 -26.41 3.49
CA GLU A 646 21.86 -26.11 3.93
C GLU A 646 21.97 -24.70 4.51
N TYR A 647 22.46 -24.58 5.75
CA TYR A 647 22.71 -23.33 6.45
C TYR A 647 21.58 -22.28 6.32
N TRP A 648 21.91 -20.99 6.14
CA TRP A 648 20.94 -19.89 6.05
C TRP A 648 19.96 -19.98 4.86
N TYR A 649 20.03 -21.01 4.02
CA TYR A 649 19.21 -21.11 2.80
C TYR A 649 17.86 -21.78 3.04
N VAL A 650 16.86 -21.21 2.36
CA VAL A 650 15.48 -21.69 2.33
C VAL A 650 15.11 -22.04 0.89
N GLN A 651 14.54 -23.23 0.68
CA GLN A 651 13.84 -23.56 -0.56
C GLN A 651 12.43 -22.99 -0.50
N ASN A 652 12.04 -22.22 -1.51
CA ASN A 652 10.82 -21.43 -1.52
C ASN A 652 9.88 -21.87 -2.64
N PHE A 653 8.62 -22.07 -2.29
CA PHE A 653 7.52 -22.28 -3.22
C PHE A 653 6.43 -21.29 -2.87
N ASP A 654 5.97 -20.54 -3.86
CA ASP A 654 5.10 -19.40 -3.63
C ASP A 654 3.71 -19.65 -4.23
N LYS A 655 2.67 -19.02 -3.68
CA LYS A 655 1.34 -19.02 -4.30
C LYS A 655 1.31 -18.18 -5.59
N TYR A 656 2.23 -17.23 -5.78
CA TYR A 656 2.25 -16.33 -6.93
C TYR A 656 2.92 -16.91 -8.18
N THR A 657 3.76 -17.94 -8.06
CA THR A 657 4.48 -18.49 -9.22
C THR A 657 4.59 -20.00 -9.15
N ASP A 658 4.78 -20.64 -10.30
CA ASP A 658 5.13 -22.06 -10.37
C ASP A 658 6.63 -22.29 -10.54
N VAL A 659 7.41 -21.32 -10.09
CA VAL A 659 8.87 -21.43 -10.09
C VAL A 659 9.31 -21.48 -8.65
N THR A 660 10.21 -22.41 -8.36
CA THR A 660 10.83 -22.49 -7.04
C THR A 660 12.13 -21.68 -7.01
N SER A 661 12.43 -21.07 -5.88
CA SER A 661 13.66 -20.29 -5.68
C SER A 661 14.38 -20.71 -4.41
N ARG A 662 15.71 -20.48 -4.36
CA ARG A 662 16.53 -20.73 -3.18
C ARG A 662 17.23 -19.45 -2.76
N ASN A 663 16.88 -18.96 -1.57
CA ASN A 663 17.34 -17.67 -1.07
C ASN A 663 18.07 -17.83 0.26
N ASN A 664 19.13 -17.05 0.47
CA ASN A 664 19.75 -16.90 1.78
C ASN A 664 18.85 -16.00 2.64
N ARG A 665 18.30 -16.54 3.72
CA ARG A 665 17.42 -15.84 4.66
C ARG A 665 18.08 -15.66 6.02
N ASN A 666 19.40 -15.46 6.07
CA ASN A 666 20.22 -15.13 7.25
C ASN A 666 19.88 -15.95 8.53
N SER A 667 20.33 -15.48 9.70
CA SER A 667 20.27 -16.25 10.96
C SER A 667 19.04 -15.97 11.83
N ARG A 668 18.14 -15.05 11.47
CA ARG A 668 16.93 -14.76 12.27
C ARG A 668 15.68 -15.52 11.79
N HIS A 669 15.75 -16.17 10.61
CA HIS A 669 14.60 -16.80 10.00
C HIS A 669 14.55 -18.32 10.20
N SER A 670 13.39 -18.81 10.63
CA SER A 670 13.08 -20.22 10.86
C SER A 670 11.97 -20.69 9.92
N SER A 671 12.07 -21.90 9.38
CA SER A 671 11.04 -22.49 8.49
C SER A 671 10.85 -23.98 8.75
N SER A 672 9.87 -24.58 8.08
CA SER A 672 9.65 -26.02 8.13
C SER A 672 10.85 -26.81 7.60
N VAL A 673 10.96 -28.08 7.98
CA VAL A 673 11.98 -29.01 7.48
C VAL A 673 11.30 -30.24 6.89
N ARG A 674 11.82 -30.72 5.75
CA ARG A 674 11.43 -31.99 5.12
C ARG A 674 12.66 -32.87 4.99
N CYS A 675 12.71 -33.94 5.78
CA CYS A 675 13.89 -34.80 5.87
C CYS A 675 13.99 -35.75 4.69
N VAL A 676 15.23 -36.03 4.27
CA VAL A 676 15.56 -36.91 3.14
C VAL A 676 16.63 -37.92 3.50
N ARG A 677 16.63 -39.07 2.81
CA ARG A 677 17.74 -40.03 2.85
C ARG A 677 17.91 -40.73 1.51
N THR A 678 19.05 -41.38 1.29
CA THR A 678 19.22 -42.27 0.14
C THR A 678 18.33 -43.51 0.31
N SER A 679 17.58 -43.86 -0.74
CA SER A 679 16.65 -44.98 -0.69
C SER A 679 17.39 -46.32 -0.60
N ILE A 680 16.90 -47.23 0.24
CA ILE A 680 17.50 -48.55 0.47
C ILE A 680 17.53 -49.39 -0.82
N ASN A 681 16.53 -49.21 -1.70
CA ASN A 681 16.47 -49.90 -2.99
C ASN A 681 17.48 -49.36 -4.02
N ALA A 682 18.02 -48.15 -3.85
CA ALA A 682 19.06 -47.60 -4.72
C ALA A 682 20.40 -48.30 -4.50
N ASN A 683 20.69 -48.71 -3.26
CA ASN A 683 21.88 -49.47 -2.91
C ASN A 683 21.85 -50.89 -3.50
N ASN A 684 20.67 -51.49 -3.70
CA ASN A 684 20.52 -52.82 -4.29
C ASN A 684 20.70 -52.83 -5.83
N VAL A 685 20.50 -51.68 -6.50
CA VAL A 685 20.80 -51.55 -7.94
C VAL A 685 22.31 -51.39 -8.16
N GLN A 686 23.00 -50.63 -7.30
CA GLN A 686 24.46 -50.55 -7.33
C GLN A 686 25.14 -51.83 -6.86
N SER A 687 24.60 -52.53 -5.85
CA SER A 687 25.16 -53.80 -5.40
C SER A 687 24.93 -54.92 -6.41
N LYS A 688 23.78 -54.97 -7.10
CA LYS A 688 23.58 -55.91 -8.23
C LYS A 688 24.52 -55.63 -9.39
N ALA A 689 24.73 -54.37 -9.76
CA ALA A 689 25.69 -54.01 -10.80
C ALA A 689 27.13 -54.38 -10.42
N ASN A 690 27.53 -54.22 -9.16
CA ASN A 690 28.86 -54.63 -8.69
C ASN A 690 29.01 -56.16 -8.57
N PHE A 691 27.94 -56.88 -8.19
CA PHE A 691 27.95 -58.36 -8.14
C PHE A 691 28.02 -59.00 -9.53
N GLU A 692 27.35 -58.41 -10.53
CA GLU A 692 27.47 -58.87 -11.93
C GLU A 692 28.87 -58.61 -12.51
N ILE A 693 29.55 -57.54 -12.10
CA ILE A 693 30.93 -57.23 -12.53
C ILE A 693 31.95 -58.19 -11.89
N GLU A 694 31.78 -58.58 -10.62
CA GLU A 694 32.66 -59.58 -9.97
C GLU A 694 32.49 -60.99 -10.56
N ILE A 695 31.26 -61.41 -10.89
CA ILE A 695 31.01 -62.74 -11.49
C ILE A 695 31.59 -62.85 -12.92
N ILE A 696 31.68 -61.74 -13.66
CA ILE A 696 32.30 -61.71 -14.99
C ILE A 696 33.83 -61.82 -14.92
N ASN A 697 34.46 -61.41 -13.82
CA ASN A 697 35.92 -61.44 -13.68
C ASN A 697 36.49 -62.73 -13.08
N GLU A 698 35.66 -63.64 -12.53
CA GLU A 698 36.13 -64.94 -12.01
C GLU A 698 36.00 -66.11 -13.01
N ASN A 699 35.51 -65.88 -14.23
CA ASN A 699 35.38 -66.91 -15.28
C ASN A 699 35.95 -66.49 -16.65
N ASN A 700 37.12 -65.82 -16.68
CA ASN A 700 38.01 -65.78 -17.86
C ASN A 700 39.44 -65.39 -17.48
#